data_AF-A0A239QL26-F1
#
_entry.id   AF-A0A239QL26-F1
#
_cell.length_a   1.000
_cell.length_b   1.000
_cell.length_c   1.000
_cell.angle_alpha   90.00
_cell.angle_beta   90.00
_cell.angle_gamma   90.00
#
_symmetry.space_group_name_H-M   'P 1'
#
loop_
_entity.id
_entity.type
_entity.pdbx_description
1 polymer ?
#
loop_
_entity_poly.entity_id
_entity_poly.type
_entity_poly.pdbx_seq_one_letter_code
_entity_poly.pdbx_strand_id
1 'polypeptide(L)'
;MLRKLISLALCMILCVSASVISACAEETAPVEKRITKIQKAVEEGGDKALWELVNTNYATNAYKEEGCSELYIWAPDGPVLPCVGREDEHVKNYYMVDMMVTNNVGLMLEQVLSYTVQPDGTCVLQDLSQDLLPAGPERIAPGYVFSYRSTYPADGTSRYEIVAAVGTDDNGHELEFYGVIQRLNYIPYDAAEIVSVNPDYDIDRVRYEADFRMILADGVWWVPINTLGKTRYTNREIADMVEHSPEEKQEEISTLYEAIQLFRISGFTYTEDNADILENEIKWEHHKPGRDAVRTNTGCCATDSNWLNYILSGDYEQIGFLSYSCADNNGHVFNFIYQDGYYYFIDLTGYEDSYENGLARESGMPRDYIYSGLATGCLIKARSPEDFVNYYVGICGNAPNLFFLYQGENNLPIAGIEIDGLMTMTYPEGYDIQILDGNEPDKLGVQFVEGPKKEYKWSALKDAKIKVKDKYLRDAEKNAAEPLTAWQPGDVLTLEDNSDKGRAVIDGVKFGTSKRDEVRVGFEDNLYLDGKHANGVFDLSLQLEQHSEAMKDMDSLVLGELNIDIVRTIPETQLVICTREGDQLTVQEVTDGKYYESRQISIRKDENGNWTETPEYWYLIITNGKKMKYEFGRFKCELN
;
A
#
# COMPACT_ATOMS: atom_id res chain seq x y z
N MET A 1 48.86 -61.97 -19.21
CA MET A 1 48.52 -60.79 -20.04
C MET A 1 47.36 -60.00 -19.47
N LEU A 2 46.21 -60.61 -19.15
CA LEU A 2 45.02 -59.90 -18.68
C LEU A 2 45.24 -59.00 -17.44
N ARG A 3 46.02 -59.46 -16.44
CA ARG A 3 46.38 -58.64 -15.27
C ARG A 3 47.24 -57.41 -15.61
N LYS A 4 48.10 -57.49 -16.62
CA LYS A 4 48.91 -56.34 -17.07
C LYS A 4 48.06 -55.31 -17.83
N LEU A 5 47.08 -55.77 -18.60
CA LEU A 5 46.10 -54.91 -19.28
C LEU A 5 45.18 -54.19 -18.29
N ILE A 6 44.72 -54.88 -17.23
CA ILE A 6 43.90 -54.26 -16.18
C ILE A 6 44.70 -53.22 -15.37
N SER A 7 45.97 -53.50 -15.04
CA SER A 7 46.83 -52.51 -14.39
C SER A 7 47.09 -51.28 -15.26
N LEU A 8 47.28 -51.44 -16.57
CA LEU A 8 47.49 -50.28 -17.47
C LEU A 8 46.21 -49.44 -17.61
N ALA A 9 45.04 -50.09 -17.68
CA ALA A 9 43.76 -49.40 -17.78
C ALA A 9 43.41 -48.64 -16.49
N LEU A 10 43.65 -49.22 -15.31
CA LEU A 10 43.46 -48.51 -14.04
C LEU A 10 44.44 -47.34 -13.88
N CYS A 11 45.69 -47.48 -14.36
CA CYS A 11 46.68 -46.41 -14.28
C CYS A 11 46.32 -45.24 -15.22
N MET A 12 45.77 -45.51 -16.41
CA MET A 12 45.26 -44.45 -17.29
C MET A 12 44.01 -43.76 -16.75
N ILE A 13 43.08 -44.50 -16.13
CA ILE A 13 41.88 -43.91 -15.51
C ILE A 13 42.26 -43.02 -14.31
N LEU A 14 43.25 -43.44 -13.50
CA LEU A 14 43.76 -42.64 -12.38
C LEU A 14 44.56 -41.41 -12.83
N CYS A 15 45.33 -41.49 -13.92
CA CYS A 15 46.03 -40.31 -14.45
C CYS A 15 45.06 -39.29 -15.09
N VAL A 16 44.01 -39.74 -15.79
CA VAL A 16 43.01 -38.83 -16.38
C VAL A 16 42.16 -38.16 -15.29
N SER A 17 41.77 -38.89 -14.23
CA SER A 17 41.04 -38.30 -13.10
C SER A 17 41.88 -37.34 -12.26
N ALA A 18 43.17 -37.62 -12.03
CA ALA A 18 44.05 -36.68 -11.34
C ALA A 18 44.32 -35.39 -12.15
N SER A 19 44.40 -35.49 -13.48
CA SER A 19 44.61 -34.33 -14.37
C SER A 19 43.36 -33.44 -14.47
N VAL A 20 42.16 -34.04 -14.40
CA VAL A 20 40.87 -33.31 -14.43
C VAL A 20 40.56 -32.69 -13.06
N ILE A 21 40.92 -33.36 -11.96
CA ILE A 21 40.72 -32.80 -10.60
C ILE A 21 41.73 -31.68 -10.31
N SER A 22 42.96 -31.75 -10.84
CA SER A 22 43.95 -30.68 -10.68
C SER A 22 43.71 -29.45 -11.55
N ALA A 23 42.86 -29.54 -12.59
CA ALA A 23 42.51 -28.41 -13.47
C ALA A 23 41.25 -27.64 -13.00
N CYS A 24 40.51 -28.15 -12.02
CA CYS A 24 39.32 -27.50 -11.45
C CYS A 24 39.54 -26.91 -10.04
N ALA A 25 40.79 -26.87 -9.59
CA ALA A 25 41.18 -26.29 -8.30
C ALA A 25 42.37 -25.33 -8.49
N GLU A 26 42.26 -24.41 -9.44
CA GLU A 26 42.93 -23.12 -9.24
C GLU A 26 42.13 -22.42 -8.14
N GLU A 27 42.75 -22.30 -6.96
CA GLU A 27 42.29 -21.33 -5.96
C GLU A 27 42.25 -19.97 -6.66
N THR A 28 41.05 -19.54 -7.05
CA THR A 28 40.83 -18.19 -7.55
C THR A 28 41.34 -17.26 -6.45
N ALA A 29 42.33 -16.44 -6.79
CA ALA A 29 42.80 -15.40 -5.88
C ALA A 29 41.56 -14.61 -5.40
N PRO A 30 41.48 -14.25 -4.11
CA PRO A 30 40.35 -13.50 -3.61
C PRO A 30 40.19 -12.25 -4.47
N VAL A 31 39.05 -12.15 -5.15
CA VAL A 31 38.70 -10.96 -5.94
C VAL A 31 38.75 -9.79 -4.98
N GLU A 32 39.60 -8.81 -5.29
CA GLU A 32 39.73 -7.61 -4.48
C GLU A 32 38.36 -6.89 -4.50
N LYS A 33 37.77 -6.69 -3.32
CA LYS A 33 36.43 -6.10 -3.23
C LYS A 33 36.45 -4.70 -3.82
N ARG A 34 35.55 -4.44 -4.77
CA ARG A 34 35.40 -3.12 -5.37
C ARG A 34 34.77 -2.16 -4.35
N ILE A 35 35.31 -0.95 -4.23
CA ILE A 35 34.69 0.14 -3.48
C ILE A 35 33.63 0.75 -4.38
N THR A 36 32.37 0.66 -3.98
CA THR A 36 31.26 1.10 -4.83
C THR A 36 31.00 2.60 -4.69
N LYS A 37 30.32 3.22 -5.66
CA LYS A 37 29.98 4.65 -5.61
C LYS A 37 29.09 4.95 -4.40
N ILE A 38 28.18 4.04 -4.04
CA ILE A 38 27.41 4.17 -2.79
C ILE A 38 28.35 4.15 -1.59
N GLN A 39 29.28 3.20 -1.52
CA GLN A 39 30.19 3.10 -0.38
C GLN A 39 30.95 4.41 -0.19
N LYS A 40 31.45 4.97 -1.30
CA LYS A 40 32.14 6.26 -1.31
C LYS A 40 31.20 7.42 -0.91
N ALA A 41 29.97 7.45 -1.40
CA ALA A 41 28.99 8.49 -1.04
C ALA A 41 28.67 8.47 0.46
N VAL A 42 28.48 7.28 1.04
CA VAL A 42 28.24 7.10 2.48
C VAL A 42 29.46 7.51 3.30
N GLU A 43 30.67 7.11 2.87
CA GLU A 43 31.93 7.45 3.55
C GLU A 43 32.25 8.96 3.51
N GLU A 44 31.97 9.63 2.39
CA GLU A 44 32.35 11.04 2.16
C GLU A 44 31.28 12.05 2.62
N GLY A 45 30.00 11.70 2.57
CA GLY A 45 28.90 12.66 2.77
C GLY A 45 27.69 12.13 3.53
N GLY A 46 27.76 10.92 4.08
CA GLY A 46 26.70 10.35 4.92
C GLY A 46 25.38 10.12 4.17
N ASP A 47 24.28 10.23 4.90
CA ASP A 47 22.91 10.00 4.40
C ASP A 47 22.55 10.93 3.24
N LYS A 48 22.94 12.20 3.31
CA LYS A 48 22.62 13.20 2.30
C LYS A 48 23.25 12.87 0.94
N ALA A 49 24.53 12.49 0.93
CA ALA A 49 25.22 12.11 -0.31
C ALA A 49 24.70 10.78 -0.87
N LEU A 50 24.33 9.84 -0.01
CA LEU A 50 23.63 8.61 -0.38
C LEU A 50 22.30 8.94 -1.07
N TRP A 51 21.50 9.82 -0.48
CA TRP A 51 20.23 10.24 -1.07
C TRP A 51 20.42 11.05 -2.35
N GLU A 52 21.40 11.94 -2.45
CA GLU A 52 21.69 12.63 -3.72
C GLU A 52 22.06 11.66 -4.85
N LEU A 53 22.77 10.57 -4.53
CA LEU A 53 23.14 9.52 -5.50
C LEU A 53 21.95 8.64 -5.94
N VAL A 54 21.03 8.38 -5.01
CA VAL A 54 19.94 7.41 -5.19
C VAL A 54 18.63 8.10 -5.62
N ASN A 55 18.39 9.34 -5.19
CA ASN A 55 17.17 10.11 -5.44
C ASN A 55 17.06 10.54 -6.92
N THR A 56 18.19 10.64 -7.63
CA THR A 56 18.20 10.81 -9.09
C THR A 56 17.75 9.55 -9.86
N ASN A 57 17.55 8.40 -9.19
CA ASN A 57 17.31 7.08 -9.77
C ASN A 57 16.14 6.32 -9.10
N TYR A 58 15.15 7.02 -8.53
CA TYR A 58 14.01 6.37 -7.85
C TYR A 58 13.13 5.51 -8.77
N ALA A 59 13.12 5.80 -10.07
CA ALA A 59 12.58 4.90 -11.08
C ALA A 59 13.69 3.94 -11.53
N THR A 60 13.30 2.71 -11.86
CA THR A 60 14.04 1.60 -12.48
C THR A 60 14.85 1.98 -13.73
N ASN A 61 15.75 2.95 -13.62
CA ASN A 61 16.57 3.44 -14.69
C ASN A 61 17.83 2.60 -14.73
N ALA A 62 17.78 1.58 -15.57
CA ALA A 62 18.98 0.94 -16.06
C ALA A 62 19.96 2.00 -16.59
N TYR A 63 21.24 1.78 -16.37
CA TYR A 63 22.31 2.63 -16.91
C TYR A 63 22.19 2.68 -18.45
N LYS A 64 21.72 3.80 -19.01
CA LYS A 64 21.45 3.96 -20.46
C LYS A 64 22.69 4.34 -21.27
N GLU A 65 23.80 3.60 -21.10
CA GLU A 65 24.92 3.71 -22.03
C GLU A 65 24.73 2.68 -23.14
N GLU A 66 24.70 3.14 -24.41
CA GLU A 66 24.38 2.30 -25.57
C GLU A 66 25.36 1.12 -25.67
N GLY A 67 24.83 -0.11 -25.55
CA GLY A 67 25.62 -1.33 -25.59
C GLY A 67 26.08 -1.90 -24.24
N CYS A 68 25.71 -1.28 -23.11
CA CYS A 68 25.94 -1.84 -21.76
C CYS A 68 24.75 -2.68 -21.29
N SER A 69 24.93 -3.64 -20.37
CA SER A 69 23.80 -4.36 -19.73
C SER A 69 22.85 -3.43 -18.99
N GLU A 70 21.55 -3.72 -19.08
CA GLU A 70 20.50 -3.04 -18.31
C GLU A 70 20.00 -3.98 -17.22
N LEU A 71 20.13 -3.61 -15.94
CA LEU A 71 19.62 -4.39 -14.81
C LEU A 71 18.48 -3.63 -14.12
N TYR A 72 17.34 -4.30 -13.99
CA TYR A 72 16.20 -3.85 -13.21
C TYR A 72 16.25 -4.51 -11.84
N ILE A 73 16.31 -3.71 -10.78
CA ILE A 73 16.17 -4.19 -9.41
C ILE A 73 14.78 -3.76 -8.92
N TRP A 74 13.88 -4.71 -8.70
CA TRP A 74 12.59 -4.44 -8.08
C TRP A 74 12.37 -5.35 -6.86
N ALA A 75 11.68 -4.85 -5.84
CA ALA A 75 11.00 -5.69 -4.88
C ALA A 75 9.53 -5.73 -5.33
N PRO A 76 8.86 -6.90 -5.43
CA PRO A 76 7.47 -6.92 -5.88
C PRO A 76 6.62 -6.06 -4.92
N ASP A 77 5.81 -5.16 -5.49
CA ASP A 77 4.86 -4.27 -4.80
C ASP A 77 3.73 -5.02 -4.05
N GLY A 78 3.85 -6.35 -3.91
CA GLY A 78 2.94 -7.20 -3.19
C GLY A 78 3.31 -7.31 -1.70
N PRO A 79 2.37 -7.73 -0.85
CA PRO A 79 2.65 -7.93 0.57
C PRO A 79 3.85 -8.84 0.72
N VAL A 80 4.86 -8.35 1.45
CA VAL A 80 5.91 -9.19 2.01
C VAL A 80 5.20 -10.36 2.70
N LEU A 81 5.28 -11.56 2.13
CA LEU A 81 4.60 -12.72 2.71
C LEU A 81 5.23 -12.95 4.09
N PRO A 82 4.48 -12.79 5.20
CA PRO A 82 5.01 -13.12 6.52
C PRO A 82 5.30 -14.62 6.52
N CYS A 83 6.58 -14.99 6.47
CA CYS A 83 6.99 -16.36 6.64
C CYS A 83 7.33 -16.52 8.12
N VAL A 84 6.45 -17.17 8.90
CA VAL A 84 6.72 -17.48 10.30
C VAL A 84 7.87 -18.50 10.36
N GLY A 85 9.08 -18.02 10.63
CA GLY A 85 10.18 -18.89 11.05
C GLY A 85 9.89 -19.40 12.45
N ARG A 86 9.91 -20.72 12.67
CA ARG A 86 9.53 -21.36 13.94
C ARG A 86 10.50 -21.12 15.11
N GLU A 87 11.62 -20.44 14.89
CA GLU A 87 12.69 -20.36 15.88
C GLU A 87 12.66 -19.12 16.78
N ASP A 88 11.91 -18.07 16.44
CA ASP A 88 11.79 -16.87 17.29
C ASP A 88 10.33 -16.38 17.34
N GLU A 89 9.87 -15.94 18.51
CA GLU A 89 8.49 -15.51 18.84
C GLU A 89 7.98 -14.25 18.08
N HIS A 90 8.62 -13.86 16.99
CA HIS A 90 8.28 -12.67 16.20
C HIS A 90 8.00 -13.02 14.75
N VAL A 91 6.92 -12.45 14.19
CA VAL A 91 6.64 -12.51 12.75
C VAL A 91 7.77 -11.80 12.01
N LYS A 92 8.60 -12.56 11.30
CA LYS A 92 9.69 -12.05 10.48
C LYS A 92 9.21 -11.82 9.05
N ASN A 93 9.30 -10.58 8.59
CA ASN A 93 8.96 -10.19 7.22
C ASN A 93 10.21 -10.31 6.34
N TYR A 94 10.14 -11.12 5.30
CA TYR A 94 11.22 -11.32 4.31
C TYR A 94 10.76 -10.86 2.93
N TYR A 95 11.39 -9.84 2.36
CA TYR A 95 11.09 -9.38 1.01
C TYR A 95 11.94 -10.13 -0.03
N MET A 96 11.42 -10.20 -1.25
CA MET A 96 12.18 -10.65 -2.42
C MET A 96 12.70 -9.44 -3.19
N VAL A 97 13.89 -9.56 -3.73
CA VAL A 97 14.53 -8.60 -4.64
C VAL A 97 14.80 -9.34 -5.92
N ASP A 98 14.12 -8.96 -6.99
CA ASP A 98 14.32 -9.52 -8.30
C ASP A 98 15.23 -8.60 -9.10
N MET A 99 16.28 -9.18 -9.67
CA MET A 99 17.22 -8.52 -10.56
C MET A 99 17.07 -9.11 -11.95
N MET A 100 16.65 -8.31 -12.93
CA MET A 100 16.45 -8.78 -14.31
C MET A 100 17.30 -8.01 -15.29
N VAL A 101 18.08 -8.74 -16.10
CA VAL A 101 18.83 -8.15 -17.21
C VAL A 101 17.89 -8.01 -18.41
N THR A 102 17.53 -6.79 -18.81
CA THR A 102 16.45 -6.55 -19.79
C THR A 102 16.90 -6.46 -21.23
N ASN A 103 18.20 -6.27 -21.46
CA ASN A 103 18.74 -6.22 -22.82
C ASN A 103 19.49 -7.49 -23.19
N ASN A 104 19.99 -7.56 -24.42
CA ASN A 104 20.63 -8.76 -24.97
C ASN A 104 22.09 -8.97 -24.49
N VAL A 105 22.54 -8.25 -23.46
CA VAL A 105 23.92 -8.34 -22.93
C VAL A 105 23.85 -8.92 -21.53
N GLY A 106 24.45 -10.09 -21.30
CA GLY A 106 24.46 -10.72 -19.97
C GLY A 106 25.35 -9.97 -18.97
N LEU A 107 25.08 -10.16 -17.69
CA LEU A 107 25.80 -9.54 -16.58
C LEU A 107 26.50 -10.61 -15.74
N MET A 108 27.81 -10.46 -15.51
CA MET A 108 28.51 -11.20 -14.46
C MET A 108 28.35 -10.44 -13.15
N LEU A 109 27.44 -10.89 -12.29
CA LEU A 109 27.21 -10.31 -10.97
C LEU A 109 28.34 -10.74 -10.04
N GLU A 110 29.12 -9.77 -9.54
CA GLU A 110 30.31 -10.01 -8.74
C GLU A 110 30.08 -9.71 -7.25
N GLN A 111 29.25 -8.70 -6.96
CA GLN A 111 29.02 -8.23 -5.60
C GLN A 111 27.57 -7.76 -5.43
N VAL A 112 26.96 -8.09 -4.30
CA VAL A 112 25.67 -7.55 -3.87
C VAL A 112 25.83 -6.96 -2.49
N LEU A 113 25.48 -5.69 -2.34
CA LEU A 113 25.54 -4.95 -1.08
C LEU A 113 24.13 -4.52 -0.67
N SER A 114 23.90 -4.48 0.64
CA SER A 114 22.69 -3.93 1.25
C SER A 114 23.11 -2.83 2.21
N TYR A 115 22.52 -1.64 2.03
CA TYR A 115 22.71 -0.48 2.89
C TYR A 115 21.42 -0.22 3.62
N THR A 116 21.40 -0.54 4.91
CA THR A 116 20.24 -0.33 5.76
C THR A 116 20.34 1.04 6.43
N VAL A 117 19.38 1.92 6.17
CA VAL A 117 19.30 3.25 6.78
C VAL A 117 18.44 3.18 8.05
N GLN A 118 19.06 3.46 9.20
CA GLN A 118 18.43 3.45 10.52
C GLN A 118 17.65 4.75 10.81
N PRO A 119 16.74 4.78 11.81
CA PRO A 119 15.95 5.98 12.12
C PRO A 119 16.77 7.20 12.50
N ASP A 120 17.96 6.98 13.08
CA ASP A 120 18.90 8.02 13.50
C ASP A 120 19.79 8.51 12.35
N GLY A 121 19.55 8.03 11.12
CA GLY A 121 20.31 8.37 9.93
C GLY A 121 21.60 7.57 9.76
N THR A 122 21.92 6.63 10.67
CA THR A 122 23.09 5.77 10.49
C THR A 122 22.86 4.75 9.38
N CYS A 123 23.88 4.53 8.54
CA CYS A 123 23.84 3.54 7.46
C CYS A 123 24.66 2.33 7.87
N VAL A 124 24.05 1.15 7.84
CA VAL A 124 24.73 -0.13 8.06
C VAL A 124 24.95 -0.78 6.70
N LEU A 125 26.22 -0.91 6.31
CA LEU A 125 26.62 -1.66 5.12
C LEU A 125 26.73 -3.15 5.46
N GLN A 126 26.04 -3.94 4.66
CA GLN A 126 26.13 -5.39 4.67
C GLN A 126 26.54 -5.89 3.28
N ASP A 127 27.56 -6.75 3.26
CA ASP A 127 27.93 -7.47 2.04
C ASP A 127 27.15 -8.78 1.96
N LEU A 128 26.20 -8.85 1.03
CA LEU A 128 25.34 -10.01 0.81
C LEU A 128 25.97 -11.02 -0.15
N SER A 129 27.14 -10.72 -0.74
CA SER A 129 27.73 -11.53 -1.82
C SER A 129 28.05 -12.95 -1.37
N GLN A 130 28.42 -13.19 -0.12
CA GLN A 130 28.70 -14.56 0.36
C GLN A 130 27.43 -15.41 0.50
N ASP A 131 26.32 -14.78 0.86
CA ASP A 131 25.02 -15.45 1.00
C ASP A 131 24.38 -15.68 -0.37
N LEU A 132 24.59 -14.74 -1.30
CA LEU A 132 23.94 -14.69 -2.60
C LEU A 132 24.70 -15.35 -3.73
N LEU A 133 26.03 -15.27 -3.69
CA LEU A 133 26.95 -15.76 -4.70
C LEU A 133 27.90 -16.77 -4.04
N PRO A 134 27.39 -17.84 -3.41
CA PRO A 134 28.20 -18.76 -2.61
C PRO A 134 29.26 -19.50 -3.42
N ALA A 135 29.08 -19.57 -4.75
CA ALA A 135 30.03 -20.18 -5.69
C ALA A 135 30.98 -19.16 -6.35
N GLY A 136 30.95 -17.88 -5.93
CA GLY A 136 31.62 -16.77 -6.60
C GLY A 136 30.72 -16.07 -7.62
N PRO A 137 31.28 -15.20 -8.48
CA PRO A 137 30.51 -14.40 -9.43
C PRO A 137 29.54 -15.24 -10.27
N GLU A 138 28.31 -14.77 -10.41
CA GLU A 138 27.24 -15.49 -11.11
C GLU A 138 26.81 -14.74 -12.36
N ARG A 139 26.68 -15.46 -13.48
CA ARG A 139 26.24 -14.87 -14.73
C ARG A 139 24.72 -14.85 -14.83
N ILE A 140 24.14 -13.66 -14.87
CA ILE A 140 22.73 -13.42 -15.17
C ILE A 140 22.59 -13.28 -16.69
N ALA A 141 21.94 -14.26 -17.32
CA ALA A 141 21.67 -14.20 -18.75
C ALA A 141 20.58 -13.16 -19.08
N PRO A 142 20.58 -12.59 -20.30
CA PRO A 142 19.47 -11.77 -20.81
C PRO A 142 18.10 -12.41 -20.57
N GLY A 143 17.16 -11.65 -20.00
CA GLY A 143 15.81 -12.10 -19.70
C GLY A 143 15.69 -13.08 -18.52
N TYR A 144 16.79 -13.37 -17.81
CA TYR A 144 16.74 -14.16 -16.58
C TYR A 144 16.51 -13.24 -15.37
N VAL A 145 15.66 -13.70 -14.45
CA VAL A 145 15.40 -13.03 -13.17
C VAL A 145 16.22 -13.74 -12.10
N PHE A 146 17.15 -13.00 -11.50
CA PHE A 146 17.86 -13.42 -10.29
C PHE A 146 17.08 -12.90 -9.08
N SER A 147 16.45 -13.82 -8.34
CA SER A 147 15.65 -13.48 -7.16
C SER A 147 16.43 -13.75 -5.87
N TYR A 148 16.59 -12.74 -5.04
CA TYR A 148 17.08 -12.86 -3.67
C TYR A 148 15.92 -12.75 -2.69
N ARG A 149 15.88 -13.61 -1.67
CA ARG A 149 15.06 -13.39 -0.48
C ARG A 149 15.95 -12.85 0.64
N SER A 150 15.59 -11.70 1.21
CA SER A 150 16.29 -11.16 2.37
C SER A 150 16.46 -12.22 3.45
N THR A 151 17.66 -12.32 4.02
CA THR A 151 17.94 -13.22 5.16
C THR A 151 17.66 -12.55 6.50
N TYR A 152 17.43 -11.23 6.52
CA TYR A 152 17.19 -10.46 7.72
C TYR A 152 15.71 -10.10 7.82
N PRO A 153 15.05 -10.34 8.97
CA PRO A 153 13.75 -9.74 9.19
C PRO A 153 13.88 -8.23 9.05
N ALA A 154 12.88 -7.59 8.43
CA ALA A 154 12.69 -6.16 8.63
C ALA A 154 12.57 -5.94 10.15
N ASP A 155 13.63 -5.46 10.79
CA ASP A 155 13.75 -5.30 12.24
C ASP A 155 12.81 -4.23 12.81
N GLY A 156 11.93 -3.67 11.97
CA GLY A 156 10.98 -2.60 12.31
C GLY A 156 11.65 -1.25 12.57
N THR A 157 12.97 -1.22 12.63
CA THR A 157 13.75 0.00 12.92
C THR A 157 14.27 0.63 11.64
N SER A 158 14.67 -0.15 10.66
CA SER A 158 15.22 0.36 9.41
C SER A 158 14.17 1.07 8.53
N ARG A 159 14.43 2.32 8.12
CA ARG A 159 13.51 3.10 7.26
C ARG A 159 13.58 2.68 5.79
N TYR A 160 14.78 2.31 5.31
CA TYR A 160 15.02 1.95 3.91
C TYR A 160 16.13 0.89 3.78
N GLU A 161 15.85 -0.08 2.91
CA GLU A 161 16.76 -0.94 2.16
C GLU A 161 17.35 -0.25 0.92
N ILE A 162 18.66 -0.10 0.75
CA ILE A 162 19.24 0.15 -0.58
C ILE A 162 20.09 -1.05 -0.98
N VAL A 163 19.70 -1.74 -2.04
CA VAL A 163 20.47 -2.86 -2.59
C VAL A 163 21.30 -2.36 -3.77
N ALA A 164 22.60 -2.61 -3.71
CA ALA A 164 23.52 -2.32 -4.80
C ALA A 164 24.02 -3.63 -5.42
N ALA A 165 23.93 -3.76 -6.74
CA ALA A 165 24.47 -4.89 -7.50
C ALA A 165 25.62 -4.40 -8.37
N VAL A 166 26.80 -5.00 -8.21
CA VAL A 166 28.01 -4.65 -8.96
C VAL A 166 28.42 -5.84 -9.82
N GLY A 167 28.75 -5.58 -11.07
CA GLY A 167 29.17 -6.62 -11.99
C GLY A 167 29.91 -6.09 -13.21
N THR A 168 30.27 -7.02 -14.08
CA THR A 168 30.86 -6.72 -15.39
C THR A 168 29.98 -7.33 -16.46
N ASP A 169 29.58 -6.56 -17.47
CA ASP A 169 28.77 -7.11 -18.56
C ASP A 169 29.58 -7.98 -19.53
N ASP A 170 28.90 -8.70 -20.43
CA ASP A 170 29.54 -9.55 -21.45
C ASP A 170 30.47 -8.73 -22.41
N ASN A 171 30.39 -7.40 -22.42
CA ASN A 171 31.25 -6.50 -23.19
C ASN A 171 32.45 -5.97 -22.40
N GLY A 172 32.55 -6.29 -21.11
CA GLY A 172 33.64 -5.87 -20.23
C GLY A 172 33.45 -4.53 -19.54
N HIS A 173 32.24 -3.95 -19.58
CA HIS A 173 31.94 -2.72 -18.85
C HIS A 173 31.66 -3.01 -17.37
N GLU A 174 32.22 -2.18 -16.49
CA GLU A 174 31.95 -2.25 -15.06
C GLU A 174 30.66 -1.48 -14.73
N LEU A 175 29.69 -2.16 -14.12
CA LEU A 175 28.36 -1.62 -13.86
C LEU A 175 28.02 -1.72 -12.38
N GLU A 176 27.32 -0.69 -11.89
CA GLU A 176 26.79 -0.62 -10.52
C GLU A 176 25.33 -0.17 -10.62
N PHE A 177 24.42 -1.00 -10.11
CA PHE A 177 22.98 -0.82 -10.15
C PHE A 177 22.42 -0.67 -8.74
N TYR A 178 21.33 0.08 -8.59
CA TYR A 178 20.72 0.37 -7.30
C TYR A 178 19.22 0.08 -7.33
N GLY A 179 18.72 -0.54 -6.27
CA GLY A 179 17.30 -0.65 -5.98
C GLY A 179 17.02 -0.12 -4.58
N VAL A 180 16.10 0.84 -4.46
CA VAL A 180 15.59 1.29 -3.17
C VAL A 180 14.43 0.39 -2.79
N ILE A 181 14.66 -0.45 -1.80
CA ILE A 181 13.63 -1.24 -1.14
C ILE A 181 13.14 -0.38 0.01
N GLN A 182 11.99 0.25 -0.18
CA GLN A 182 11.33 0.82 0.96
C GLN A 182 10.93 -0.35 1.87
N ARG A 183 11.64 -0.49 3.00
CA ARG A 183 11.16 -1.26 4.13
C ARG A 183 10.01 -0.43 4.67
N LEU A 184 8.85 -0.57 4.04
CA LEU A 184 7.62 -0.19 4.66
C LEU A 184 7.61 -1.01 5.93
N ASN A 185 7.94 -0.36 7.03
CA ASN A 185 7.61 -0.88 8.34
C ASN A 185 6.16 -1.34 8.16
N TYR A 186 5.95 -2.64 8.31
CA TYR A 186 4.68 -3.12 8.78
C TYR A 186 4.58 -2.58 10.20
N ILE A 187 4.47 -1.26 10.31
CA ILE A 187 3.60 -0.69 11.29
C ILE A 187 2.27 -1.31 10.87
N PRO A 188 1.74 -2.30 11.61
CA PRO A 188 0.38 -2.75 11.36
C PRO A 188 -0.46 -1.48 11.20
N TYR A 189 -1.47 -1.54 10.34
CA TYR A 189 -2.33 -0.40 10.01
C TYR A 189 -2.81 0.40 11.25
N ASP A 190 -2.71 -0.23 12.42
CA ASP A 190 -3.10 0.21 13.75
C ASP A 190 -1.99 0.87 14.61
N ALA A 191 -0.69 0.68 14.35
CA ALA A 191 0.40 1.23 15.20
C ALA A 191 1.07 2.49 14.63
N ALA A 192 0.71 2.87 13.40
CA ALA A 192 1.10 4.14 12.81
C ALA A 192 0.18 5.13 13.48
N GLU A 193 0.71 6.06 14.30
CA GLU A 193 -0.08 7.10 14.99
C GLU A 193 -1.27 7.48 14.10
N ILE A 194 -2.43 6.89 14.40
CA ILE A 194 -3.61 7.07 13.58
C ILE A 194 -3.87 8.54 13.77
N VAL A 195 -3.64 9.36 12.74
CA VAL A 195 -4.12 10.74 12.74
C VAL A 195 -5.56 10.65 13.23
N SER A 196 -5.80 11.18 14.42
CA SER A 196 -6.99 10.86 15.20
C SER A 196 -8.19 11.16 14.32
N VAL A 197 -9.02 10.14 14.07
CA VAL A 197 -10.18 10.31 13.20
C VAL A 197 -11.15 11.23 13.91
N ASN A 198 -11.50 12.34 13.28
CA ASN A 198 -12.51 13.25 13.77
C ASN A 198 -13.77 13.12 12.90
N PRO A 199 -14.73 12.26 13.27
CA PRO A 199 -15.88 11.90 12.43
C PRO A 199 -16.80 13.09 12.10
N ASP A 200 -16.73 14.16 12.89
CA ASP A 200 -17.52 15.37 12.65
C ASP A 200 -16.95 16.22 11.51
N TYR A 201 -15.68 16.06 11.15
CA TYR A 201 -14.99 16.91 10.16
C TYR A 201 -14.25 16.13 9.08
N ASP A 202 -13.80 14.91 9.36
CA ASP A 202 -13.05 14.07 8.43
C ASP A 202 -13.94 13.66 7.26
N ILE A 203 -13.36 13.67 6.05
CA ILE A 203 -14.05 13.29 4.81
C ILE A 203 -13.22 12.27 4.04
N ASP A 204 -13.67 11.01 4.04
CA ASP A 204 -12.99 9.85 3.45
C ASP A 204 -11.54 9.65 3.93
N ARG A 205 -10.58 10.17 3.15
CA ARG A 205 -9.12 10.04 3.35
C ARG A 205 -8.46 11.35 3.77
N VAL A 206 -9.23 12.45 3.78
CA VAL A 206 -8.83 13.77 4.30
C VAL A 206 -9.06 13.80 5.81
N ARG A 207 -8.13 14.40 6.55
CA ARG A 207 -8.10 14.37 8.02
C ARG A 207 -7.99 15.79 8.57
N TYR A 208 -8.91 16.14 9.46
CA TYR A 208 -9.02 17.47 10.04
C TYR A 208 -7.77 17.86 10.85
N GLU A 209 -7.20 16.89 11.57
CA GLU A 209 -6.00 17.07 12.41
C GLU A 209 -4.71 16.56 11.75
N ALA A 210 -4.69 16.28 10.44
CA ALA A 210 -3.43 15.91 9.80
C ALA A 210 -2.43 17.07 9.86
N ASP A 211 -1.21 16.75 10.27
CA ASP A 211 -0.09 17.70 10.30
C ASP A 211 1.17 16.98 9.81
N PHE A 212 1.50 17.18 8.54
CA PHE A 212 2.71 16.64 7.95
C PHE A 212 3.19 17.49 6.77
N ARG A 213 4.43 17.26 6.39
CA ARG A 213 5.01 17.75 5.13
C ARG A 213 5.99 16.72 4.60
N MET A 214 5.54 15.92 3.65
CA MET A 214 6.34 14.86 3.06
C MET A 214 7.04 15.38 1.80
N ILE A 215 8.35 15.21 1.71
CA ILE A 215 9.12 15.60 0.51
C ILE A 215 8.81 14.61 -0.61
N LEU A 216 8.42 15.13 -1.78
CA LEU A 216 8.20 14.35 -3.00
C LEU A 216 9.33 14.54 -4.01
N ALA A 217 9.85 15.76 -4.11
CA ALA A 217 10.96 16.16 -4.97
C ALA A 217 11.64 17.41 -4.37
N ASP A 218 12.76 17.86 -4.94
CA ASP A 218 13.28 19.18 -4.57
C ASP A 218 12.22 20.25 -4.88
N GLY A 219 11.94 21.10 -3.88
CA GLY A 219 10.91 22.14 -4.03
C GLY A 219 9.46 21.65 -4.05
N VAL A 220 9.18 20.34 -3.86
CA VAL A 220 7.82 19.77 -3.93
C VAL A 220 7.51 18.87 -2.73
N TRP A 221 6.33 19.08 -2.13
CA TRP A 221 5.88 18.39 -0.93
C TRP A 221 4.43 17.96 -1.05
N TRP A 222 4.09 16.80 -0.49
CA TRP A 222 2.72 16.47 -0.12
C TRP A 222 2.42 17.04 1.27
N VAL A 223 1.30 17.75 1.38
CA VAL A 223 0.81 18.37 2.62
C VAL A 223 -0.67 18.04 2.81
N PRO A 224 -1.22 18.13 4.04
CA PRO A 224 -2.65 17.96 4.26
C PRO A 224 -3.46 19.13 3.69
N ILE A 225 -4.70 18.86 3.30
CA ILE A 225 -5.68 19.84 2.79
C ILE A 225 -5.89 20.99 3.77
N ASN A 226 -5.87 20.71 5.08
CA ASN A 226 -6.04 21.72 6.13
C ASN A 226 -4.90 22.78 6.17
N THR A 227 -3.81 22.57 5.42
CA THR A 227 -2.73 23.55 5.23
C THR A 227 -3.25 24.85 4.60
N LEU A 228 -4.29 24.75 3.77
CA LEU A 228 -5.00 25.90 3.16
C LEU A 228 -6.28 26.25 3.94
N GLY A 229 -6.23 26.11 5.27
CA GLY A 229 -7.31 26.45 6.18
C GLY A 229 -8.07 25.22 6.67
N LYS A 230 -8.26 25.15 7.99
CA LYS A 230 -9.16 24.18 8.63
C LYS A 230 -10.62 24.61 8.42
N THR A 231 -11.51 23.62 8.35
CA THR A 231 -12.94 23.90 8.32
C THR A 231 -13.46 24.49 9.63
N ARG A 232 -14.44 25.38 9.50
CA ARG A 232 -15.24 25.93 10.59
C ARG A 232 -16.53 25.15 10.82
N TYR A 233 -16.87 24.23 9.91
CA TYR A 233 -18.15 23.55 9.85
C TYR A 233 -17.97 22.04 9.98
N THR A 234 -18.87 21.42 10.73
CA THR A 234 -19.03 19.97 10.75
C THR A 234 -19.58 19.48 9.41
N ASN A 235 -19.38 18.20 9.13
CA ASN A 235 -19.98 17.51 7.98
C ASN A 235 -21.51 17.67 7.94
N ARG A 236 -22.16 17.82 9.10
CA ARG A 236 -23.60 18.12 9.18
C ARG A 236 -23.93 19.50 8.66
N GLU A 237 -23.23 20.52 9.15
CA GLU A 237 -23.47 21.91 8.75
C GLU A 237 -23.21 22.09 7.25
N ILE A 238 -22.15 21.47 6.72
CA ILE A 238 -21.90 21.43 5.26
C ILE A 238 -23.04 20.72 4.50
N ALA A 239 -23.60 19.65 5.05
CA ALA A 239 -24.73 18.96 4.44
C ALA A 239 -25.98 19.84 4.34
N ASP A 240 -26.23 20.70 5.34
CA ASP A 240 -27.35 21.65 5.29
C ASP A 240 -27.13 22.70 4.17
N MET A 241 -25.87 23.07 3.90
CA MET A 241 -25.51 23.99 2.80
C MET A 241 -25.65 23.38 1.40
N VAL A 242 -25.85 22.07 1.26
CA VAL A 242 -25.97 21.43 -0.06
C VAL A 242 -27.16 21.96 -0.86
N GLU A 243 -28.24 22.35 -0.19
CA GLU A 243 -29.45 22.90 -0.82
C GLU A 243 -29.37 24.42 -1.05
N HIS A 244 -28.31 25.09 -0.56
CA HIS A 244 -28.10 26.51 -0.81
C HIS A 244 -27.82 26.78 -2.29
N SER A 245 -28.13 28.01 -2.72
CA SER A 245 -27.78 28.49 -4.06
C SER A 245 -26.26 28.53 -4.27
N PRO A 246 -25.77 28.52 -5.53
CA PRO A 246 -24.34 28.68 -5.81
C PRO A 246 -23.72 29.90 -5.13
N GLU A 247 -24.43 31.02 -5.11
CA GLU A 247 -23.99 32.27 -4.49
C GLU A 247 -23.89 32.15 -2.97
N GLU A 248 -24.90 31.58 -2.31
CA GLU A 248 -24.86 31.33 -0.85
C GLU A 248 -23.69 30.40 -0.48
N LYS A 249 -23.45 29.34 -1.26
CA LYS A 249 -22.31 28.44 -1.06
C LYS A 249 -20.96 29.16 -1.18
N GLN A 250 -20.83 30.01 -2.20
CA GLN A 250 -19.62 30.82 -2.40
C GLN A 250 -19.39 31.82 -1.27
N GLU A 251 -20.45 32.40 -0.69
CA GLU A 251 -20.33 33.32 0.44
C GLU A 251 -19.98 32.62 1.77
N GLU A 252 -20.41 31.37 1.95
CA GLU A 252 -20.26 30.62 3.21
C GLU A 252 -18.93 29.85 3.33
N ILE A 253 -18.46 29.28 2.21
CA ILE A 253 -17.25 28.46 2.12
C ILE A 253 -16.04 29.37 1.87
N SER A 254 -14.98 29.24 2.67
CA SER A 254 -13.79 30.13 2.54
C SER A 254 -12.44 29.41 2.68
N THR A 255 -12.45 28.08 2.80
CA THR A 255 -11.23 27.27 2.91
C THR A 255 -11.30 26.07 1.98
N LEU A 256 -10.14 25.56 1.57
CA LEU A 256 -10.07 24.41 0.67
C LEU A 256 -10.69 23.19 1.34
N TYR A 257 -10.50 23.03 2.65
CA TYR A 257 -11.09 21.95 3.41
C TYR A 257 -12.62 21.97 3.35
N GLU A 258 -13.25 23.13 3.57
CA GLU A 258 -14.70 23.31 3.46
C GLU A 258 -15.21 23.01 2.04
N ALA A 259 -14.48 23.46 1.02
CA ALA A 259 -14.82 23.19 -0.38
C ALA A 259 -14.77 21.68 -0.69
N ILE A 260 -13.75 20.95 -0.22
CA ILE A 260 -13.65 19.49 -0.37
C ILE A 260 -14.78 18.78 0.38
N GLN A 261 -15.11 19.22 1.60
CA GLN A 261 -16.27 18.67 2.34
C GLN A 261 -17.54 18.83 1.51
N LEU A 262 -17.82 20.05 1.02
CA LEU A 262 -19.02 20.34 0.24
C LEU A 262 -19.07 19.50 -1.04
N PHE A 263 -17.97 19.41 -1.80
CA PHE A 263 -17.87 18.63 -3.03
C PHE A 263 -18.16 17.14 -2.81
N ARG A 264 -17.62 16.56 -1.72
CA ARG A 264 -17.81 15.14 -1.39
C ARG A 264 -19.21 14.84 -0.85
N ILE A 265 -19.73 15.70 0.01
CA ILE A 265 -21.05 15.56 0.64
C ILE A 265 -22.17 15.79 -0.37
N SER A 266 -21.99 16.73 -1.31
CA SER A 266 -22.90 16.94 -2.44
C SER A 266 -22.87 15.78 -3.43
N GLY A 267 -21.85 14.93 -3.41
CA GLY A 267 -21.75 13.77 -4.29
C GLY A 267 -21.61 14.14 -5.75
N PHE A 268 -20.71 15.10 -6.03
CA PHE A 268 -20.37 15.44 -7.40
C PHE A 268 -19.99 14.19 -8.21
N THR A 269 -20.55 14.06 -9.41
CA THR A 269 -20.44 12.86 -10.25
C THR A 269 -19.84 13.19 -11.61
N TYR A 270 -18.92 12.36 -12.08
CA TYR A 270 -18.37 12.48 -13.44
C TYR A 270 -19.46 12.50 -14.52
N THR A 271 -19.33 13.40 -15.49
CA THR A 271 -20.03 13.32 -16.76
C THR A 271 -19.25 14.10 -17.82
N GLU A 272 -19.05 13.49 -18.98
CA GLU A 272 -18.53 14.21 -20.15
C GLU A 272 -19.49 15.33 -20.55
N ASP A 273 -19.10 16.57 -20.28
CA ASP A 273 -19.95 17.73 -20.49
C ASP A 273 -19.32 18.85 -21.31
N ASN A 274 -18.09 18.67 -21.80
CA ASN A 274 -17.46 19.60 -22.74
C ASN A 274 -18.34 19.83 -23.99
N ALA A 275 -18.42 21.08 -24.43
CA ALA A 275 -19.25 21.48 -25.55
C ALA A 275 -18.42 21.98 -26.73
N ASP A 276 -18.43 21.21 -27.81
CA ASP A 276 -17.78 21.56 -29.06
C ASP A 276 -18.60 22.56 -29.90
N ILE A 277 -18.03 23.71 -30.26
CA ILE A 277 -18.64 24.70 -31.14
C ILE A 277 -17.68 25.08 -32.27
N LEU A 278 -18.12 24.88 -33.52
CA LEU A 278 -17.39 25.33 -34.70
C LEU A 278 -17.58 26.84 -34.93
N GLU A 279 -16.50 27.61 -34.89
CA GLU A 279 -16.45 29.05 -35.18
C GLU A 279 -15.13 29.42 -35.85
N ASN A 280 -15.19 30.19 -36.94
CA ASN A 280 -14.01 30.59 -37.72
C ASN A 280 -13.11 29.40 -38.13
N GLU A 281 -13.74 28.29 -38.54
CA GLU A 281 -13.06 27.04 -38.93
C GLU A 281 -12.33 26.30 -37.80
N ILE A 282 -12.41 26.80 -36.56
CA ILE A 282 -11.87 26.18 -35.36
C ILE A 282 -13.00 25.53 -34.57
N LYS A 283 -12.82 24.26 -34.19
CA LYS A 283 -13.73 23.53 -33.31
C LYS A 283 -13.31 23.79 -31.87
N TRP A 284 -13.93 24.78 -31.24
CA TRP A 284 -13.63 25.17 -29.87
C TRP A 284 -14.33 24.25 -28.89
N GLU A 285 -13.57 23.70 -27.95
CA GLU A 285 -14.09 23.03 -26.77
C GLU A 285 -14.41 24.10 -25.72
N HIS A 286 -15.68 24.20 -25.33
CA HIS A 286 -16.15 25.08 -24.27
C HIS A 286 -16.43 24.28 -23.00
N HIS A 287 -16.05 24.86 -21.87
CA HIS A 287 -16.21 24.26 -20.56
C HIS A 287 -17.37 24.88 -19.79
N LYS A 288 -17.98 24.09 -18.89
CA LYS A 288 -19.08 24.56 -18.06
C LYS A 288 -18.57 25.58 -17.03
N PRO A 289 -19.16 26.79 -16.93
CA PRO A 289 -18.77 27.79 -15.95
C PRO A 289 -18.96 27.31 -14.50
N GLY A 290 -18.15 27.82 -13.57
CA GLY A 290 -18.12 27.34 -12.18
C GLY A 290 -19.44 27.46 -11.45
N ARG A 291 -20.16 28.58 -11.63
CA ARG A 291 -21.52 28.76 -11.11
C ARG A 291 -22.48 27.65 -11.58
N ASP A 292 -22.41 27.27 -12.86
CA ASP A 292 -23.22 26.20 -13.43
C ASP A 292 -22.72 24.81 -13.01
N ALA A 293 -21.42 24.65 -12.77
CA ALA A 293 -20.84 23.45 -12.19
C ALA A 293 -21.43 23.17 -10.79
N VAL A 294 -21.50 24.18 -9.92
CA VAL A 294 -22.12 24.06 -8.58
C VAL A 294 -23.60 23.69 -8.67
N ARG A 295 -24.33 24.34 -9.59
CA ARG A 295 -25.77 24.13 -9.78
C ARG A 295 -26.12 22.75 -10.35
N THR A 296 -25.30 22.24 -11.26
CA THR A 296 -25.54 20.95 -11.93
C THR A 296 -24.85 19.77 -11.25
N ASN A 297 -23.88 20.02 -10.37
CA ASN A 297 -23.19 19.03 -9.52
C ASN A 297 -22.71 17.77 -10.27
N THR A 298 -22.28 17.96 -11.51
CA THR A 298 -21.75 16.93 -12.39
C THR A 298 -20.91 17.56 -13.50
N GLY A 299 -19.88 16.86 -13.97
CA GLY A 299 -19.05 17.32 -15.09
C GLY A 299 -17.74 16.54 -15.19
N CYS A 300 -16.84 16.99 -16.07
CA CYS A 300 -15.48 16.47 -16.20
C CYS A 300 -14.45 17.37 -15.49
N CYS A 301 -13.16 17.09 -15.67
CA CYS A 301 -12.05 17.82 -15.04
C CYS A 301 -12.10 19.35 -15.21
N ALA A 302 -12.54 19.85 -16.37
CA ALA A 302 -12.70 21.27 -16.61
C ALA A 302 -13.85 21.88 -15.78
N THR A 303 -14.92 21.11 -15.59
CA THR A 303 -16.06 21.51 -14.78
C THR A 303 -15.71 21.46 -13.29
N ASP A 304 -14.96 20.45 -12.84
CA ASP A 304 -14.46 20.34 -11.48
C ASP A 304 -13.56 21.52 -11.12
N SER A 305 -12.63 21.84 -12.02
CA SER A 305 -11.70 22.95 -11.81
C SER A 305 -12.42 24.30 -11.74
N ASN A 306 -13.46 24.46 -12.57
CA ASN A 306 -14.33 25.64 -12.54
C ASN A 306 -15.18 25.69 -11.27
N TRP A 307 -15.66 24.55 -10.78
CA TRP A 307 -16.39 24.45 -9.52
C TRP A 307 -15.55 25.01 -8.37
N LEU A 308 -14.30 24.55 -8.25
CA LEU A 308 -13.41 24.98 -7.17
C LEU A 308 -13.03 26.46 -7.28
N ASN A 309 -12.67 26.90 -8.49
CA ASN A 309 -12.30 28.28 -8.77
C ASN A 309 -13.44 29.26 -8.43
N TYR A 310 -14.69 28.87 -8.70
CA TYR A 310 -15.86 29.66 -8.34
C TYR A 310 -16.08 29.69 -6.83
N ILE A 311 -16.10 28.54 -6.17
CA ILE A 311 -16.37 28.45 -4.72
C ILE A 311 -15.33 29.22 -3.89
N LEU A 312 -14.05 29.16 -4.26
CA LEU A 312 -12.95 29.78 -3.52
C LEU A 312 -12.49 31.13 -4.08
N SER A 313 -13.33 31.75 -4.92
CA SER A 313 -12.96 32.99 -5.61
C SER A 313 -12.78 34.14 -4.62
N GLY A 314 -11.55 34.61 -4.48
CA GLY A 314 -11.20 35.72 -3.59
C GLY A 314 -10.73 35.32 -2.19
N ASP A 315 -10.67 34.02 -1.88
CA ASP A 315 -10.24 33.52 -0.56
C ASP A 315 -8.71 33.38 -0.41
N TYR A 316 -7.99 33.32 -1.54
CA TYR A 316 -6.53 33.18 -1.59
C TYR A 316 -5.90 34.29 -2.42
N GLU A 317 -4.58 34.50 -2.27
CA GLU A 317 -3.85 35.50 -3.05
C GLU A 317 -4.05 35.30 -4.57
N GLN A 318 -4.00 34.05 -5.03
CA GLN A 318 -4.39 33.68 -6.39
C GLN A 318 -5.00 32.28 -6.41
N ILE A 319 -5.98 32.08 -7.28
CA ILE A 319 -6.50 30.76 -7.66
C ILE A 319 -6.65 30.76 -9.18
N GLY A 320 -6.37 29.62 -9.81
CA GLY A 320 -6.46 29.49 -11.25
C GLY A 320 -6.33 28.05 -11.69
N PHE A 321 -5.79 27.87 -12.89
CA PHE A 321 -5.76 26.61 -13.60
C PHE A 321 -4.34 26.23 -13.98
N LEU A 322 -4.01 24.96 -13.78
CA LEU A 322 -2.90 24.30 -14.44
C LEU A 322 -3.51 23.23 -15.35
N SER A 323 -3.39 23.42 -16.66
CA SER A 323 -3.76 22.41 -17.64
C SER A 323 -2.51 21.81 -18.28
N TYR A 324 -2.64 20.61 -18.83
CA TYR A 324 -1.63 20.03 -19.69
C TYR A 324 -2.24 19.45 -20.96
N SER A 325 -1.41 19.31 -21.98
CA SER A 325 -1.79 18.67 -23.24
C SER A 325 -0.72 17.69 -23.70
N CYS A 326 -1.19 16.64 -24.36
CA CYS A 326 -0.40 15.58 -24.95
C CYS A 326 -0.54 15.60 -26.47
N ALA A 327 0.47 15.10 -27.18
CA ALA A 327 0.50 15.05 -28.65
C ALA A 327 -0.60 14.17 -29.26
N ASP A 328 -1.20 13.27 -28.46
CA ASP A 328 -2.35 12.45 -28.83
C ASP A 328 -3.70 13.17 -28.67
N ASN A 329 -3.67 14.48 -28.43
CA ASN A 329 -4.85 15.33 -28.18
C ASN A 329 -5.60 14.97 -26.88
N ASN A 330 -4.94 14.27 -25.96
CA ASN A 330 -5.41 14.15 -24.59
C ASN A 330 -4.94 15.36 -23.76
N GLY A 331 -5.70 15.70 -22.73
CA GLY A 331 -5.38 16.80 -21.85
C GLY A 331 -6.08 16.64 -20.52
N HIS A 332 -5.68 17.46 -19.56
CA HIS A 332 -6.29 17.51 -18.25
C HIS A 332 -6.15 18.91 -17.69
N VAL A 333 -7.04 19.28 -16.77
CA VAL A 333 -6.96 20.55 -16.07
C VAL A 333 -7.37 20.37 -14.62
N PHE A 334 -6.66 21.05 -13.75
CA PHE A 334 -6.89 21.11 -12.31
C PHE A 334 -6.46 22.47 -11.78
N ASN A 335 -6.67 22.72 -10.48
CA ASN A 335 -6.43 24.04 -9.92
C ASN A 335 -5.02 24.19 -9.35
N PHE A 336 -4.52 25.43 -9.42
CA PHE A 336 -3.50 25.90 -8.50
C PHE A 336 -4.08 26.95 -7.56
N ILE A 337 -3.51 27.04 -6.36
CA ILE A 337 -3.73 28.08 -5.37
C ILE A 337 -2.36 28.65 -5.01
N TYR A 338 -2.19 29.97 -5.08
CA TYR A 338 -1.00 30.64 -4.58
C TYR A 338 -1.31 31.30 -3.25
N GLN A 339 -0.53 30.97 -2.22
CA GLN A 339 -0.70 31.50 -0.88
C GLN A 339 0.63 31.48 -0.12
N ASP A 340 0.96 32.56 0.58
CA ASP A 340 2.15 32.65 1.45
C ASP A 340 3.47 32.30 0.74
N GLY A 341 3.60 32.69 -0.52
CA GLY A 341 4.81 32.49 -1.31
C GLY A 341 4.98 31.08 -1.90
N TYR A 342 3.96 30.22 -1.84
CA TYR A 342 3.98 28.87 -2.39
C TYR A 342 2.80 28.63 -3.33
N TYR A 343 3.01 27.72 -4.29
CA TYR A 343 1.96 27.16 -5.12
C TYR A 343 1.44 25.87 -4.52
N TYR A 344 0.13 25.65 -4.59
CA TYR A 344 -0.53 24.44 -4.16
C TYR A 344 -1.37 23.92 -5.31
N PHE A 345 -1.19 22.66 -5.68
CA PHE A 345 -1.89 22.01 -6.77
C PHE A 345 -2.87 20.99 -6.21
N ILE A 346 -4.11 21.02 -6.72
CA ILE A 346 -5.15 20.08 -6.33
C ILE A 346 -6.03 19.71 -7.50
N ASP A 347 -6.30 18.42 -7.62
CA ASP A 347 -7.13 17.82 -8.66
C ASP A 347 -8.37 17.18 -8.06
N LEU A 348 -9.51 17.79 -8.32
CA LEU A 348 -10.80 17.37 -7.80
C LEU A 348 -11.34 16.09 -8.46
N THR A 349 -10.77 15.63 -9.58
CA THR A 349 -11.23 14.37 -10.22
C THR A 349 -11.03 13.17 -9.30
N GLY A 350 -9.97 13.18 -8.49
CA GLY A 350 -9.75 12.19 -7.44
C GLY A 350 -10.79 12.23 -6.31
N TYR A 351 -11.52 13.34 -6.18
CA TYR A 351 -12.56 13.58 -5.17
C TYR A 351 -13.97 13.38 -5.72
N GLU A 352 -14.15 12.90 -6.95
CA GLU A 352 -15.47 12.54 -7.47
C GLU A 352 -16.04 11.28 -6.81
N ASP A 353 -17.37 11.11 -6.81
CA ASP A 353 -17.99 9.91 -6.22
C ASP A 353 -17.60 8.62 -6.94
N SER A 354 -17.25 8.70 -8.22
CA SER A 354 -16.76 7.60 -9.04
C SER A 354 -15.42 7.01 -8.57
N TYR A 355 -14.65 7.75 -7.77
CA TYR A 355 -13.23 7.51 -7.53
C TYR A 355 -12.89 7.17 -6.06
N GLU A 356 -13.54 6.15 -5.48
CA GLU A 356 -13.37 5.78 -4.06
C GLU A 356 -11.93 5.39 -3.63
N ASN A 357 -11.07 4.97 -4.57
CA ASN A 357 -9.72 4.48 -4.28
C ASN A 357 -8.56 5.42 -4.64
N GLY A 358 -8.85 6.56 -5.29
CA GLY A 358 -7.82 7.42 -5.90
C GLY A 358 -7.15 8.44 -4.96
N LEU A 359 -7.66 8.63 -3.75
CA LEU A 359 -7.15 9.64 -2.82
C LEU A 359 -6.02 9.10 -1.96
N ALA A 360 -4.96 9.88 -1.76
CA ALA A 360 -3.96 9.53 -0.74
C ALA A 360 -4.58 9.70 0.65
N ARG A 361 -4.39 8.74 1.56
CA ARG A 361 -4.77 8.92 2.96
C ARG A 361 -3.83 9.93 3.59
N GLU A 362 -4.36 10.99 4.20
CA GLU A 362 -3.57 12.04 4.86
C GLU A 362 -2.91 11.56 6.16
N SER A 363 -1.91 10.70 6.01
CA SER A 363 -1.09 10.15 7.09
C SER A 363 0.35 10.68 7.07
N GLY A 364 0.75 11.36 5.99
CA GLY A 364 2.15 11.73 5.74
C GLY A 364 3.07 10.54 5.43
N MET A 365 2.51 9.33 5.23
CA MET A 365 3.29 8.14 4.93
C MET A 365 3.49 7.96 3.42
N PRO A 366 4.72 7.74 2.94
CA PRO A 366 4.99 7.58 1.50
C PRO A 366 4.14 6.49 0.84
N ARG A 367 3.83 5.41 1.57
CA ARG A 367 2.95 4.34 1.05
C ARG A 367 1.58 4.84 0.65
N ASP A 368 0.96 5.71 1.46
CA ASP A 368 -0.41 6.15 1.21
C ASP A 368 -0.47 7.11 0.02
N TYR A 369 0.64 7.82 -0.23
CA TYR A 369 0.86 8.59 -1.45
C TYR A 369 1.05 7.67 -2.67
N ILE A 370 1.96 6.70 -2.61
CA ILE A 370 2.26 5.78 -3.72
C ILE A 370 1.02 4.96 -4.10
N TYR A 371 0.27 4.48 -3.11
CA TYR A 371 -0.92 3.66 -3.33
C TYR A 371 -2.16 4.43 -3.79
N SER A 372 -2.17 5.77 -3.76
CA SER A 372 -3.30 6.54 -4.30
C SER A 372 -3.47 6.30 -5.80
N GLY A 373 -2.38 6.00 -6.52
CA GLY A 373 -2.36 5.82 -7.97
C GLY A 373 -2.62 7.10 -8.77
N LEU A 374 -2.93 8.22 -8.09
CA LEU A 374 -3.12 9.55 -8.66
C LEU A 374 -2.15 10.51 -7.99
N ALA A 375 -1.12 10.93 -8.72
CA ALA A 375 -0.12 11.88 -8.24
C ALA A 375 -0.73 13.19 -7.71
N THR A 376 -1.86 13.60 -8.27
CA THR A 376 -2.59 14.81 -7.91
C THR A 376 -3.80 14.56 -7.00
N GLY A 377 -4.03 13.30 -6.58
CA GLY A 377 -5.11 12.90 -5.66
C GLY A 377 -4.89 13.33 -4.20
N CYS A 378 -4.13 14.40 -3.98
CA CYS A 378 -3.82 15.02 -2.70
C CYS A 378 -3.31 16.45 -2.91
N LEU A 379 -3.12 17.21 -1.83
CA LEU A 379 -2.61 18.59 -1.94
C LEU A 379 -1.09 18.60 -2.10
N ILE A 380 -0.62 19.08 -3.26
CA ILE A 380 0.81 19.20 -3.56
C ILE A 380 1.25 20.64 -3.38
N LYS A 381 2.13 20.89 -2.43
CA LYS A 381 2.80 22.19 -2.24
C LYS A 381 4.09 22.23 -3.06
N ALA A 382 4.31 23.30 -3.81
CA ALA A 382 5.53 23.54 -4.56
C ALA A 382 6.06 24.96 -4.36
N ARG A 383 7.38 25.12 -4.50
CA ARG A 383 8.05 26.44 -4.46
C ARG A 383 7.77 27.23 -5.74
N SER A 384 7.65 26.58 -6.89
CA SER A 384 7.23 27.20 -8.15
C SER A 384 6.41 26.22 -9.02
N PRO A 385 5.72 26.71 -10.05
CA PRO A 385 5.04 25.85 -11.03
C PRO A 385 6.00 24.91 -11.77
N GLU A 386 7.22 25.37 -12.08
CA GLU A 386 8.26 24.57 -12.73
C GLU A 386 8.72 23.41 -11.85
N ASP A 387 8.89 23.63 -10.54
CA ASP A 387 9.24 22.54 -9.60
C ASP A 387 8.16 21.45 -9.62
N PHE A 388 6.87 21.83 -9.64
CA PHE A 388 5.77 20.88 -9.75
C PHE A 388 5.74 20.15 -11.10
N VAL A 389 5.90 20.87 -12.22
CA VAL A 389 5.89 20.26 -13.57
C VAL A 389 7.03 19.26 -13.73
N ASN A 390 8.23 19.61 -13.28
CA ASN A 390 9.39 18.70 -13.30
C ASN A 390 9.11 17.43 -12.48
N TYR A 391 8.51 17.60 -11.30
CA TYR A 391 8.08 16.49 -10.46
C TYR A 391 7.05 15.60 -11.18
N TYR A 392 5.99 16.19 -11.72
CA TYR A 392 4.88 15.48 -12.36
C TYR A 392 5.34 14.72 -13.61
N VAL A 393 6.19 15.35 -14.43
CA VAL A 393 6.82 14.69 -15.60
C VAL A 393 7.68 13.50 -15.16
N GLY A 394 8.40 13.60 -14.04
CA GLY A 394 9.29 12.55 -13.56
C GLY A 394 8.57 11.28 -13.07
N ILE A 395 7.30 11.39 -12.66
CA ILE A 395 6.52 10.26 -12.11
C ILE A 395 5.48 9.70 -13.08
N CYS A 396 5.10 10.46 -14.11
CA CYS A 396 4.12 10.02 -15.10
C CYS A 396 4.81 9.22 -16.20
N GLY A 397 4.48 7.92 -16.31
CA GLY A 397 5.03 7.05 -17.37
C GLY A 397 4.72 7.54 -18.79
N ASN A 398 3.61 8.26 -18.98
CA ASN A 398 3.27 9.03 -20.18
C ASN A 398 3.16 10.51 -19.81
N ALA A 399 4.31 11.16 -19.61
CA ALA A 399 4.36 12.56 -19.19
C ALA A 399 3.75 13.51 -20.25
N PRO A 400 2.98 14.55 -19.83
CA PRO A 400 2.42 15.53 -20.75
C PRO A 400 3.49 16.33 -21.49
N ASN A 401 3.17 16.81 -22.70
CA ASN A 401 4.13 17.52 -23.54
C ASN A 401 4.27 19.00 -23.16
N LEU A 402 3.15 19.66 -22.85
CA LEU A 402 3.11 21.06 -22.43
C LEU A 402 2.14 21.25 -21.28
N PHE A 403 2.48 22.19 -20.40
CA PHE A 403 1.64 22.67 -19.32
C PHE A 403 1.31 24.15 -19.53
N PHE A 404 0.12 24.56 -19.10
CA PHE A 404 -0.38 25.92 -19.21
C PHE A 404 -0.91 26.37 -17.85
N LEU A 405 -0.28 27.40 -17.28
CA LEU A 405 -0.68 28.00 -16.02
C LEU A 405 -1.33 29.35 -16.30
N TYR A 406 -2.56 29.54 -15.84
CA TYR A 406 -3.29 30.79 -16.08
C TYR A 406 -4.37 31.05 -15.04
N GLN A 407 -4.74 32.32 -14.88
CA GLN A 407 -5.92 32.73 -14.10
C GLN A 407 -7.07 33.08 -15.04
N GLY A 408 -8.28 32.77 -14.61
CA GLY A 408 -9.51 33.13 -15.30
C GLY A 408 -10.69 32.95 -14.37
N GLU A 409 -11.84 33.54 -14.71
CA GLU A 409 -13.09 33.23 -14.01
C GLU A 409 -13.48 31.76 -14.23
N ASN A 410 -13.21 31.27 -15.44
CA ASN A 410 -13.44 29.89 -15.87
C ASN A 410 -12.27 29.43 -16.76
N ASN A 411 -12.16 28.12 -16.93
CA ASN A 411 -11.32 27.49 -17.94
C ASN A 411 -11.56 28.13 -19.31
N LEU A 412 -10.47 28.47 -19.99
CA LEU A 412 -10.53 29.09 -21.31
C LEU A 412 -10.97 28.05 -22.34
N PRO A 413 -11.77 28.44 -23.35
CA PRO A 413 -12.04 27.54 -24.46
C PRO A 413 -10.73 27.19 -25.17
N ILE A 414 -10.59 25.93 -25.57
CA ILE A 414 -9.37 25.41 -26.18
C ILE A 414 -9.70 24.63 -27.46
N ALA A 415 -8.77 24.57 -28.40
CA ALA A 415 -8.88 23.68 -29.55
C ALA A 415 -7.53 23.03 -29.88
N GLY A 416 -7.54 21.74 -30.21
CA GLY A 416 -6.42 21.07 -30.87
C GLY A 416 -6.60 21.13 -32.38
N ILE A 417 -5.66 21.73 -33.11
CA ILE A 417 -5.67 21.76 -34.57
C ILE A 417 -4.33 21.29 -35.14
N GLU A 418 -4.35 20.58 -36.26
CA GLU A 418 -3.13 20.15 -36.94
C GLU A 418 -2.64 21.24 -37.89
N ILE A 419 -1.42 21.75 -37.68
CA ILE A 419 -0.76 22.75 -38.54
C ILE A 419 0.55 22.13 -39.03
N ASP A 420 0.71 22.00 -40.35
CA ASP A 420 1.92 21.43 -40.98
C ASP A 420 2.33 20.05 -40.42
N GLY A 421 1.36 19.23 -40.00
CA GLY A 421 1.59 17.91 -39.41
C GLY A 421 1.90 17.90 -37.91
N LEU A 422 1.86 19.06 -37.26
CA LEU A 422 2.06 19.24 -35.82
C LEU A 422 0.73 19.56 -35.12
N MET A 423 0.38 18.78 -34.10
CA MET A 423 -0.76 19.10 -33.25
C MET A 423 -0.48 20.40 -32.49
N THR A 424 -1.35 21.39 -32.64
CA THR A 424 -1.19 22.74 -32.10
C THR A 424 -2.36 23.07 -31.19
N MET A 425 -2.05 23.33 -29.92
CA MET A 425 -3.03 23.80 -28.93
C MET A 425 -3.32 25.29 -29.16
N THR A 426 -4.58 25.61 -29.35
CA THR A 426 -5.06 26.94 -29.71
C THR A 426 -5.85 27.53 -28.56
N TYR A 427 -5.41 28.69 -28.08
CA TYR A 427 -6.06 29.45 -27.01
C TYR A 427 -6.54 30.83 -27.51
N PRO A 428 -7.51 31.45 -26.82
CA PRO A 428 -7.85 32.86 -27.06
C PRO A 428 -6.69 33.79 -26.72
N GLU A 429 -6.47 34.82 -27.54
CA GLU A 429 -5.54 35.90 -27.25
C GLU A 429 -6.05 36.81 -26.13
N GLY A 430 -5.14 37.56 -25.49
CA GLY A 430 -5.47 38.54 -24.46
C GLY A 430 -5.52 38.01 -23.02
N TYR A 431 -5.22 36.73 -22.82
CA TYR A 431 -5.03 36.12 -21.50
C TYR A 431 -3.54 35.99 -21.16
N ASP A 432 -3.22 36.12 -19.87
CA ASP A 432 -1.87 35.87 -19.35
C ASP A 432 -1.71 34.37 -19.09
N ILE A 433 -1.21 33.66 -20.09
CA ILE A 433 -1.00 32.20 -20.05
C ILE A 433 0.50 31.94 -20.03
N GLN A 434 0.99 31.40 -18.92
CA GLN A 434 2.35 30.92 -18.81
C GLN A 434 2.44 29.50 -19.38
N ILE A 435 3.31 29.31 -20.37
CA ILE A 435 3.62 27.99 -20.93
C ILE A 435 4.80 27.42 -20.15
N LEU A 436 4.65 26.20 -19.67
CA LEU A 436 5.65 25.46 -18.90
C LEU A 436 6.03 24.20 -19.70
N ASP A 437 7.33 23.97 -19.85
CA ASP A 437 7.85 22.85 -20.64
C ASP A 437 7.55 21.52 -19.92
N GLY A 438 6.89 20.61 -20.64
CA GLY A 438 6.71 19.23 -20.23
C GLY A 438 7.76 18.30 -20.86
N ASN A 439 7.35 17.08 -21.17
CA ASN A 439 8.17 16.09 -21.84
C ASN A 439 8.12 16.24 -23.38
N GLU A 440 9.27 16.38 -24.03
CA GLU A 440 9.34 16.57 -25.50
C GLU A 440 8.41 17.71 -25.99
N PRO A 441 8.59 18.95 -25.51
CA PRO A 441 7.67 20.07 -25.77
C PRO A 441 7.51 20.37 -27.28
N ASP A 442 8.54 20.08 -28.08
CA ASP A 442 8.53 20.27 -29.54
C ASP A 442 7.50 19.38 -30.29
N LYS A 443 6.85 18.44 -29.60
CA LYS A 443 5.76 17.60 -30.17
C LYS A 443 4.41 18.30 -30.21
N LEU A 444 4.26 19.45 -29.55
CA LEU A 444 3.06 20.27 -29.60
C LEU A 444 3.39 21.70 -30.03
N GLY A 445 2.58 22.24 -30.94
CA GLY A 445 2.53 23.67 -31.20
C GLY A 445 1.64 24.38 -30.19
N VAL A 446 1.85 25.69 -30.02
CA VAL A 446 0.93 26.58 -29.30
C VAL A 446 0.67 27.81 -30.16
N GLN A 447 -0.60 28.24 -30.24
CA GLN A 447 -0.96 29.51 -30.86
C GLN A 447 -2.07 30.23 -30.08
N PHE A 448 -2.10 31.55 -30.25
CA PHE A 448 -3.12 32.42 -29.68
C PHE A 448 -3.84 33.16 -30.81
N VAL A 449 -5.18 33.14 -30.78
CA VAL A 449 -6.04 33.71 -31.83
C VAL A 449 -7.24 34.44 -31.23
N GLU A 450 -7.99 35.21 -32.04
CA GLU A 450 -9.25 35.80 -31.58
C GLU A 450 -10.19 34.70 -31.05
N GLY A 451 -10.61 34.83 -29.79
CA GLY A 451 -11.43 33.81 -29.11
C GLY A 451 -12.84 33.66 -29.70
N PRO A 452 -13.52 32.53 -29.40
CA PRO A 452 -14.89 32.30 -29.88
C PRO A 452 -15.87 33.32 -29.28
N LYS A 453 -16.83 33.78 -30.08
CA LYS A 453 -17.92 34.67 -29.63
C LYS A 453 -19.21 33.90 -29.36
N LYS A 454 -19.32 32.68 -29.88
CA LYS A 454 -20.41 31.78 -29.55
C LYS A 454 -20.17 31.20 -28.16
N GLU A 455 -21.26 31.08 -27.41
CA GLU A 455 -21.27 30.47 -26.09
C GLU A 455 -22.26 29.31 -26.07
N TYR A 456 -21.92 28.27 -25.32
CA TYR A 456 -22.87 27.22 -24.99
C TYR A 456 -23.84 27.70 -23.90
N LYS A 457 -25.11 27.29 -23.99
CA LYS A 457 -26.16 27.74 -23.06
C LYS A 457 -26.23 26.87 -21.80
N TRP A 458 -25.19 26.91 -20.96
CA TRP A 458 -25.11 26.13 -19.72
C TRP A 458 -26.25 26.41 -18.74
N SER A 459 -26.70 27.66 -18.68
CA SER A 459 -27.82 28.11 -17.85
C SER A 459 -29.17 27.47 -18.20
N ALA A 460 -29.29 26.83 -19.37
CA ALA A 460 -30.48 26.06 -19.75
C ALA A 460 -30.49 24.62 -19.21
N LEU A 461 -29.36 24.14 -18.66
CA LEU A 461 -29.31 22.84 -18.00
C LEU A 461 -30.20 22.84 -16.75
N LYS A 462 -30.68 21.66 -16.35
CA LYS A 462 -31.49 21.54 -15.12
C LYS A 462 -30.59 21.49 -13.90
N ASP A 463 -31.03 22.13 -12.82
CA ASP A 463 -30.41 22.01 -11.52
C ASP A 463 -30.40 20.55 -11.06
N ALA A 464 -29.32 20.13 -10.42
CA ALA A 464 -29.26 18.81 -9.82
C ALA A 464 -30.24 18.72 -8.65
N LYS A 465 -30.87 17.55 -8.52
CA LYS A 465 -31.49 17.15 -7.26
C LYS A 465 -30.42 16.44 -6.45
N ILE A 466 -29.65 17.22 -5.70
CA ILE A 466 -28.53 16.70 -4.94
C ILE A 466 -29.06 15.81 -3.81
N LYS A 467 -28.41 14.68 -3.59
CA LYS A 467 -28.69 13.82 -2.45
C LYS A 467 -27.46 13.79 -1.58
N VAL A 468 -27.59 14.37 -0.38
CA VAL A 468 -26.56 14.32 0.64
C VAL A 468 -26.18 12.87 0.91
N LYS A 469 -24.88 12.59 0.96
CA LYS A 469 -24.39 11.25 1.28
C LYS A 469 -24.48 10.96 2.77
N ASP A 470 -25.37 10.03 3.11
CA ASP A 470 -25.58 9.56 4.48
C ASP A 470 -24.33 8.96 5.15
N LYS A 471 -23.27 8.59 4.42
CA LYS A 471 -22.07 7.99 5.06
C LYS A 471 -21.39 8.98 6.02
N TYR A 472 -21.28 10.25 5.63
CA TYR A 472 -20.60 11.27 6.44
C TYR A 472 -21.47 11.79 7.59
N LEU A 473 -22.80 11.64 7.46
CA LEU A 473 -23.75 12.02 8.52
C LEU A 473 -23.90 10.94 9.59
N ARG A 474 -23.88 9.66 9.19
CA ARG A 474 -24.07 8.54 10.11
C ARG A 474 -22.90 8.34 11.07
N ASP A 475 -21.69 8.71 10.66
CA ASP A 475 -20.52 8.64 11.54
C ASP A 475 -20.60 9.74 12.61
N ALA A 476 -21.04 10.96 12.26
CA ALA A 476 -21.33 12.00 13.25
C ALA A 476 -22.49 11.61 14.20
N GLU A 477 -23.58 11.02 13.68
CA GLU A 477 -24.72 10.59 14.53
C GLU A 477 -24.38 9.49 15.51
N LYS A 478 -23.59 8.50 15.08
CA LYS A 478 -23.15 7.42 15.97
C LYS A 478 -22.26 7.94 17.09
N ASN A 479 -21.48 9.00 16.85
CA ASN A 479 -20.60 9.59 17.86
C ASN A 479 -21.31 10.66 18.72
N ALA A 480 -22.37 11.29 18.21
CA ALA A 480 -23.19 12.24 18.95
C ALA A 480 -24.28 11.57 19.81
N ALA A 481 -24.73 10.36 19.45
CA ALA A 481 -25.82 9.68 20.14
C ALA A 481 -25.46 9.19 21.55
N GLU A 482 -24.20 8.87 21.81
CA GLU A 482 -23.63 8.77 23.16
C GLU A 482 -22.15 9.12 23.03
N PRO A 483 -21.55 9.94 23.91
CA PRO A 483 -20.10 9.90 24.02
C PRO A 483 -19.75 8.43 24.23
N LEU A 484 -18.78 7.91 23.47
CA LEU A 484 -18.04 6.73 23.91
C LEU A 484 -17.45 7.11 25.26
N THR A 485 -18.26 6.97 26.31
CA THR A 485 -17.80 6.99 27.69
C THR A 485 -16.70 5.96 27.70
N ALA A 486 -15.51 6.36 28.17
CA ALA A 486 -14.43 5.42 28.38
C ALA A 486 -15.02 4.17 29.04
N TRP A 487 -14.87 3.05 28.35
CA TRP A 487 -15.69 1.86 28.54
C TRP A 487 -15.49 1.41 29.98
N GLN A 488 -16.56 1.07 30.68
CA GLN A 488 -16.42 0.69 32.08
C GLN A 488 -16.28 -0.83 32.14
N PRO A 489 -15.38 -1.37 32.98
CA PRO A 489 -15.37 -2.81 33.26
C PRO A 489 -16.78 -3.31 33.64
N GLY A 490 -17.33 -4.23 32.84
CA GLY A 490 -18.66 -4.82 33.06
C GLY A 490 -19.66 -4.79 31.89
N ASP A 491 -19.38 -4.03 30.82
CA ASP A 491 -20.25 -3.93 29.63
C ASP A 491 -20.38 -5.29 28.88
N VAL A 492 -21.56 -5.58 28.29
CA VAL A 492 -21.90 -6.92 27.76
C VAL A 492 -21.93 -6.98 26.23
N LEU A 493 -21.02 -7.77 25.63
CA LEU A 493 -21.06 -8.11 24.20
C LEU A 493 -22.03 -9.26 23.91
N THR A 494 -22.91 -9.06 22.93
CA THR A 494 -23.90 -10.02 22.43
C THR A 494 -23.74 -10.18 20.91
N LEU A 495 -23.75 -11.43 20.42
CA LEU A 495 -23.73 -11.74 18.99
C LEU A 495 -25.13 -12.19 18.56
N GLU A 496 -25.78 -11.41 17.70
CA GLU A 496 -27.12 -11.71 17.19
C GLU A 496 -27.07 -12.23 15.75
N ASP A 497 -27.59 -13.43 15.53
CA ASP A 497 -27.81 -13.98 14.20
C ASP A 497 -29.19 -13.55 13.65
N ASN A 498 -29.18 -12.62 12.71
CA ASN A 498 -30.31 -12.42 11.81
C ASN A 498 -29.91 -13.09 10.51
N SER A 499 -30.65 -14.12 10.08
CA SER A 499 -30.33 -15.13 9.05
C SER A 499 -29.77 -14.66 7.68
N ASP A 500 -29.60 -13.36 7.45
CA ASP A 500 -28.95 -12.77 6.28
C ASP A 500 -27.70 -11.90 6.59
N LYS A 501 -27.52 -11.44 7.84
CA LYS A 501 -26.40 -10.60 8.34
C LYS A 501 -26.23 -10.78 9.85
N GLY A 502 -25.17 -11.45 10.30
CA GLY A 502 -24.79 -11.50 11.73
C GLY A 502 -24.43 -10.11 12.26
N ARG A 503 -24.68 -9.85 13.54
CA ARG A 503 -24.42 -8.54 14.17
C ARG A 503 -23.73 -8.71 15.52
N ALA A 504 -22.81 -7.80 15.82
CA ALA A 504 -22.27 -7.64 17.17
C ALA A 504 -22.93 -6.44 17.84
N VAL A 505 -23.42 -6.63 19.06
CA VAL A 505 -24.17 -5.64 19.83
C VAL A 505 -23.55 -5.55 21.23
N ILE A 506 -23.22 -4.37 21.74
CA ILE A 506 -22.78 -4.16 23.14
C ILE A 506 -23.87 -3.32 23.81
N ASP A 507 -24.45 -3.82 24.89
CA ASP A 507 -25.51 -3.15 25.67
C ASP A 507 -26.65 -2.55 24.83
N GLY A 508 -27.03 -3.24 23.75
CA GLY A 508 -28.12 -2.84 22.84
C GLY A 508 -27.69 -1.91 21.69
N VAL A 509 -26.44 -1.46 21.65
CA VAL A 509 -25.87 -0.65 20.56
C VAL A 509 -25.14 -1.55 19.56
N LYS A 510 -25.23 -1.27 18.26
CA LYS A 510 -24.75 -2.16 17.19
C LYS A 510 -23.35 -1.75 16.67
N PHE A 511 -22.38 -2.66 16.75
CA PHE A 511 -20.95 -2.39 16.49
C PHE A 511 -20.39 -3.07 15.24
N GLY A 512 -20.99 -4.17 14.77
CA GLY A 512 -20.50 -4.88 13.59
C GLY A 512 -21.63 -5.52 12.78
N THR A 513 -21.41 -5.68 11.48
CA THR A 513 -22.26 -6.52 10.63
C THR A 513 -21.42 -7.39 9.73
N SER A 514 -21.79 -8.66 9.60
CA SER A 514 -21.21 -9.58 8.63
C SER A 514 -22.10 -9.81 7.42
N LYS A 515 -21.50 -10.33 6.34
CA LYS A 515 -22.21 -11.01 5.26
C LYS A 515 -21.97 -12.51 5.36
N ARG A 516 -23.08 -13.26 5.47
CA ARG A 516 -23.24 -14.73 5.42
C ARG A 516 -22.42 -15.58 6.38
N ASP A 517 -21.11 -15.44 6.53
CA ASP A 517 -20.30 -16.47 7.21
C ASP A 517 -19.16 -15.96 8.13
N GLU A 518 -19.00 -14.65 8.36
CA GLU A 518 -17.83 -14.11 9.10
C GLU A 518 -18.12 -12.80 9.85
N VAL A 519 -18.11 -12.79 11.20
CA VAL A 519 -18.24 -11.58 12.03
C VAL A 519 -16.87 -11.16 12.57
N ARG A 520 -16.43 -9.94 12.25
CA ARG A 520 -15.20 -9.34 12.82
C ARG A 520 -15.54 -8.19 13.76
N VAL A 521 -14.97 -8.23 14.95
CA VAL A 521 -14.99 -7.13 15.95
C VAL A 521 -13.58 -7.01 16.51
N GLY A 522 -13.02 -5.80 16.50
CA GLY A 522 -11.70 -5.52 17.09
C GLY A 522 -11.85 -4.73 18.39
N PHE A 523 -10.99 -5.03 19.37
CA PHE A 523 -10.86 -4.29 20.63
C PHE A 523 -9.45 -3.70 20.69
N GLU A 524 -9.29 -2.52 21.30
CA GLU A 524 -8.00 -1.80 21.37
C GLU A 524 -6.90 -2.58 22.12
N ASP A 525 -7.26 -3.59 22.91
CA ASP A 525 -6.33 -4.51 23.56
C ASP A 525 -6.80 -5.99 23.42
N ASN A 526 -6.47 -6.59 22.27
CA ASN A 526 -6.38 -8.02 21.96
C ASN A 526 -7.46 -8.99 22.51
N LEU A 527 -8.58 -9.08 21.80
CA LEU A 527 -9.39 -10.31 21.71
C LEU A 527 -9.92 -10.47 20.28
N TYR A 528 -9.59 -11.58 19.62
CA TYR A 528 -10.16 -11.95 18.32
C TYR A 528 -11.02 -13.19 18.51
N LEU A 529 -12.29 -13.11 18.13
CA LEU A 529 -13.21 -14.25 18.11
C LEU A 529 -13.49 -14.61 16.65
N ASP A 530 -13.01 -15.76 16.21
CA ASP A 530 -13.34 -16.35 14.91
C ASP A 530 -14.25 -17.57 15.12
N GLY A 531 -15.34 -17.65 14.36
CA GLY A 531 -16.36 -18.66 14.56
C GLY A 531 -17.13 -18.96 13.28
N LYS A 532 -17.08 -20.22 12.83
CA LYS A 532 -17.96 -20.76 11.79
C LYS A 532 -19.15 -21.44 12.42
N HIS A 533 -20.37 -21.11 11.98
CA HIS A 533 -21.58 -21.77 12.47
C HIS A 533 -22.29 -22.59 11.39
N ALA A 534 -22.77 -23.75 11.79
CA ALA A 534 -23.88 -24.45 11.13
C ALA A 534 -25.01 -24.62 12.17
N ASN A 535 -26.00 -23.74 12.10
CA ASN A 535 -27.34 -23.84 12.69
C ASN A 535 -27.50 -23.95 14.23
N GLY A 536 -27.71 -22.81 14.88
CA GLY A 536 -28.31 -22.71 16.22
C GLY A 536 -28.03 -21.35 16.88
N VAL A 537 -29.06 -20.75 17.49
CA VAL A 537 -28.91 -19.50 18.28
C VAL A 537 -28.22 -19.83 19.60
N PHE A 538 -27.14 -19.12 19.93
CA PHE A 538 -26.52 -19.15 21.25
C PHE A 538 -26.21 -17.73 21.70
N ASP A 539 -26.75 -17.34 22.86
CA ASP A 539 -26.34 -16.13 23.56
C ASP A 539 -25.03 -16.40 24.30
N LEU A 540 -23.93 -15.79 23.84
CA LEU A 540 -22.66 -15.80 24.56
C LEU A 540 -22.46 -14.42 25.21
N SER A 541 -22.79 -14.30 26.49
CA SER A 541 -22.48 -13.11 27.29
C SER A 541 -21.13 -13.31 27.98
N LEU A 542 -20.09 -12.61 27.52
CA LEU A 542 -18.82 -12.51 28.22
C LEU A 542 -18.80 -11.17 28.96
N GLN A 543 -18.83 -11.21 30.30
CA GLN A 543 -18.51 -10.02 31.09
C GLN A 543 -17.01 -9.78 31.01
N LEU A 544 -16.61 -8.60 30.52
CA LEU A 544 -15.22 -8.14 30.60
C LEU A 544 -14.91 -7.80 32.07
N GLU A 545 -14.44 -8.84 32.75
CA GLU A 545 -13.90 -8.96 34.11
C GLU A 545 -14.84 -8.78 35.32
N GLN A 546 -15.23 -9.92 35.90
CA GLN A 546 -15.20 -10.09 37.36
C GLN A 546 -14.26 -11.25 37.73
N HIS A 547 -13.19 -10.92 38.45
CA HIS A 547 -12.28 -11.90 39.01
C HIS A 547 -12.95 -12.86 40.02
N SER A 548 -12.78 -14.16 39.75
CA SER A 548 -12.41 -15.26 40.66
C SER A 548 -13.33 -15.78 41.78
N GLU A 549 -14.56 -15.30 42.01
CA GLU A 549 -15.47 -15.99 42.95
C GLU A 549 -16.70 -16.67 42.33
N ALA A 550 -17.29 -16.15 41.25
CA ALA A 550 -18.50 -16.75 40.66
C ALA A 550 -18.25 -18.04 39.84
N MET A 551 -17.00 -18.35 39.50
CA MET A 551 -16.62 -19.54 38.71
C MET A 551 -15.92 -20.64 39.54
N LYS A 552 -15.85 -20.47 40.86
CA LYS A 552 -15.10 -21.37 41.76
C LYS A 552 -15.71 -22.77 41.90
N ASP A 553 -16.98 -22.91 41.53
CA ASP A 553 -17.77 -24.15 41.65
C ASP A 553 -18.36 -24.62 40.29
N MET A 554 -17.84 -24.13 39.15
CA MET A 554 -18.21 -24.65 37.84
C MET A 554 -17.27 -25.80 37.43
N ASP A 555 -17.74 -27.04 37.56
CA ASP A 555 -16.96 -28.24 37.23
C ASP A 555 -16.87 -28.53 35.71
N SER A 556 -17.72 -27.91 34.88
CA SER A 556 -17.55 -27.86 33.41
C SER A 556 -18.53 -26.87 32.76
N LEU A 557 -18.16 -26.32 31.59
CA LEU A 557 -19.06 -25.68 30.63
C LEU A 557 -18.94 -26.47 29.32
N VAL A 558 -20.04 -27.07 28.85
CA VAL A 558 -20.09 -27.81 27.59
C VAL A 558 -20.60 -26.89 26.49
N LEU A 559 -19.75 -26.55 25.53
CA LEU A 559 -20.15 -25.92 24.27
C LEU A 559 -20.12 -27.00 23.20
N GLY A 560 -21.28 -27.30 22.61
CA GLY A 560 -21.38 -28.26 21.52
C GLY A 560 -20.61 -27.79 20.28
N GLU A 561 -20.06 -28.75 19.52
CA GLU A 561 -19.37 -28.69 18.21
C GLU A 561 -18.73 -27.36 17.75
N LEU A 562 -18.23 -26.56 18.68
CA LEU A 562 -17.40 -25.40 18.41
C LEU A 562 -15.96 -25.84 18.66
N ASN A 563 -15.18 -25.97 17.58
CA ASN A 563 -13.73 -25.91 17.72
C ASN A 563 -13.38 -24.46 18.04
N ILE A 564 -13.19 -24.18 19.33
CA ILE A 564 -12.63 -22.91 19.79
C ILE A 564 -11.13 -23.12 19.89
N ASP A 565 -10.39 -22.55 18.95
CA ASP A 565 -8.95 -22.38 19.12
C ASP A 565 -8.72 -21.20 20.08
N ILE A 566 -8.65 -21.51 21.38
CA ILE A 566 -8.16 -20.55 22.37
C ILE A 566 -6.64 -20.52 22.24
N VAL A 567 -6.12 -19.61 21.44
CA VAL A 567 -4.68 -19.31 21.47
C VAL A 567 -4.41 -18.50 22.74
N ARG A 568 -4.15 -19.19 23.84
CA ARG A 568 -3.45 -18.59 24.97
C ARG A 568 -1.97 -18.89 24.80
N THR A 569 -1.17 -17.85 24.59
CA THR A 569 0.27 -17.94 24.66
C THR A 569 0.67 -18.31 26.08
N ILE A 570 1.08 -19.56 26.30
CA ILE A 570 1.80 -20.00 27.49
C ILE A 570 3.00 -20.82 27.01
N PRO A 571 4.23 -20.59 27.51
CA PRO A 571 5.44 -20.75 26.69
C PRO A 571 6.01 -22.17 26.50
N GLU A 572 5.41 -23.24 27.03
CA GLU A 572 6.08 -24.56 27.02
C GLU A 572 5.08 -25.72 26.95
N THR A 573 4.76 -26.22 25.75
CA THR A 573 4.03 -27.49 25.58
C THR A 573 4.41 -28.18 24.27
N GLN A 574 4.77 -29.47 24.32
CA GLN A 574 4.92 -30.33 23.13
C GLN A 574 3.63 -31.14 22.90
N LEU A 575 3.17 -31.20 21.65
CA LEU A 575 1.96 -31.90 21.21
C LEU A 575 2.31 -33.25 20.56
N VAL A 576 1.58 -34.31 20.88
CA VAL A 576 1.67 -35.62 20.20
C VAL A 576 0.29 -35.98 19.64
N ILE A 577 0.22 -36.34 18.36
CA ILE A 577 -1.04 -36.65 17.65
C ILE A 577 -1.19 -38.16 17.49
N CYS A 578 -2.39 -38.66 17.76
CA CYS A 578 -2.78 -40.06 17.53
C CYS A 578 -3.94 -40.11 16.54
N THR A 579 -3.88 -40.97 15.54
CA THR A 579 -4.98 -41.21 14.58
C THR A 579 -5.43 -42.67 14.62
N ARG A 580 -6.75 -42.87 14.47
CA ARG A 580 -7.42 -44.17 14.54
C ARG A 580 -8.03 -44.54 13.19
N GLU A 581 -7.71 -45.72 12.68
CA GLU A 581 -8.42 -46.34 11.56
C GLU A 581 -8.90 -47.74 11.99
N GLY A 582 -10.22 -47.91 12.04
CA GLY A 582 -10.83 -49.16 12.52
C GLY A 582 -10.47 -49.49 13.98
N ASP A 583 -9.96 -50.70 14.20
CA ASP A 583 -9.59 -51.25 15.51
C ASP A 583 -8.10 -51.05 15.84
N GLN A 584 -7.37 -50.24 15.06
CA GLN A 584 -5.97 -49.89 15.30
C GLN A 584 -5.78 -48.42 15.70
N LEU A 585 -4.85 -48.17 16.63
CA LEU A 585 -4.43 -46.85 17.05
C LEU A 585 -2.97 -46.63 16.62
N THR A 586 -2.67 -45.54 15.93
CA THR A 586 -1.29 -45.18 15.53
C THR A 586 -0.88 -43.89 16.21
N VAL A 587 0.26 -43.90 16.89
CA VAL A 587 0.86 -42.74 17.57
C VAL A 587 2.02 -42.23 16.72
N GLN A 588 2.05 -40.93 16.39
CA GLN A 588 3.17 -40.31 15.69
C GLN A 588 3.81 -39.23 16.56
N GLU A 589 5.09 -39.42 16.87
CA GLU A 589 5.94 -38.39 17.48
C GLU A 589 6.46 -37.47 16.36
N VAL A 590 6.26 -36.16 16.49
CA VAL A 590 6.73 -35.18 15.51
C VAL A 590 7.97 -34.50 16.07
N THR A 591 9.14 -35.01 15.69
CA THR A 591 10.41 -34.32 15.91
C THR A 591 11.17 -34.24 14.59
N ASP A 592 11.25 -33.03 14.08
CA ASP A 592 12.18 -32.50 13.08
C ASP A 592 12.58 -33.41 11.90
N GLY A 593 11.78 -33.42 10.84
CA GLY A 593 12.19 -33.49 9.42
C GLY A 593 13.05 -34.66 8.89
N LYS A 594 13.66 -35.52 9.71
CA LYS A 594 14.55 -36.61 9.26
C LYS A 594 14.42 -37.81 10.21
N TYR A 595 14.01 -38.95 9.62
CA TYR A 595 13.72 -40.28 10.18
C TYR A 595 12.26 -40.53 10.59
N TYR A 596 11.65 -41.53 9.95
CA TYR A 596 10.34 -42.08 10.27
C TYR A 596 10.53 -43.47 10.90
N GLU A 597 10.38 -43.60 12.22
CA GLU A 597 9.99 -44.89 12.80
C GLU A 597 8.56 -44.78 13.31
N SER A 598 7.63 -45.38 12.55
CA SER A 598 6.29 -45.64 13.05
C SER A 598 6.31 -46.95 13.84
N ARG A 599 5.80 -46.94 15.07
CA ARG A 599 5.41 -48.18 15.75
C ARG A 599 3.90 -48.34 15.70
N GLN A 600 3.46 -49.35 14.95
CA GLN A 600 2.07 -49.75 14.89
C GLN A 600 1.74 -50.68 16.07
N ILE A 601 0.72 -50.35 16.86
CA ILE A 601 0.18 -51.25 17.89
C ILE A 601 -1.22 -51.66 17.44
N SER A 602 -1.47 -52.98 17.34
CA SER A 602 -2.76 -53.53 16.93
C SER A 602 -3.52 -54.06 18.14
N ILE A 603 -4.77 -53.62 18.31
CA ILE A 603 -5.68 -54.16 19.32
C ILE A 603 -6.74 -55.01 18.60
N ARG A 604 -7.11 -56.18 19.12
CA ARG A 604 -8.12 -57.06 18.52
C ARG A 604 -9.20 -57.42 19.54
N LYS A 605 -10.41 -57.67 19.04
CA LYS A 605 -11.51 -58.29 19.80
C LYS A 605 -11.32 -59.81 19.86
N ASP A 606 -11.74 -60.43 20.95
CA ASP A 606 -11.82 -61.87 21.06
C ASP A 606 -12.91 -62.47 20.18
N GLU A 607 -12.90 -63.79 20.15
CA GLU A 607 -13.79 -64.65 19.37
C GLU A 607 -15.27 -64.54 19.77
N ASN A 608 -15.61 -63.83 20.86
CA ASN A 608 -16.98 -63.50 21.25
C ASN A 608 -17.35 -62.02 20.94
N GLY A 609 -16.46 -61.27 20.30
CA GLY A 609 -16.65 -59.86 19.95
C GLY A 609 -16.31 -58.86 21.07
N ASN A 610 -15.74 -59.32 22.18
CA ASN A 610 -15.36 -58.47 23.31
C ASN A 610 -13.88 -58.07 23.21
N TRP A 611 -13.54 -56.87 23.64
CA TRP A 611 -12.14 -56.42 23.69
C TRP A 611 -11.39 -57.17 24.79
N THR A 612 -10.46 -58.06 24.45
CA THR A 612 -9.60 -58.74 25.41
C THR A 612 -8.28 -57.99 25.56
N GLU A 613 -7.87 -57.80 26.82
CA GLU A 613 -6.84 -56.86 27.29
C GLU A 613 -7.22 -55.39 27.10
N THR A 614 -8.32 -54.98 27.74
CA THR A 614 -8.52 -53.57 28.07
C THR A 614 -7.57 -53.20 29.20
N PRO A 615 -6.77 -52.14 29.05
CA PRO A 615 -6.92 -51.10 30.05
C PRO A 615 -6.86 -49.70 29.44
N GLU A 616 -7.78 -48.86 29.91
CA GLU A 616 -7.49 -47.49 30.33
C GLU A 616 -6.51 -46.69 29.46
N TYR A 617 -7.03 -45.71 28.72
CA TYR A 617 -6.18 -44.70 28.11
C TYR A 617 -5.68 -43.73 29.18
N TRP A 618 -4.36 -43.55 29.26
CA TRP A 618 -3.68 -42.61 30.14
C TRP A 618 -3.03 -41.51 29.29
N TYR A 619 -3.23 -40.24 29.67
CA TYR A 619 -2.44 -39.13 29.18
C TYR A 619 -1.63 -38.55 30.34
N LEU A 620 -0.38 -38.15 30.07
CA LEU A 620 0.50 -37.49 31.04
C LEU A 620 0.80 -36.08 30.54
N ILE A 621 0.38 -35.07 31.30
CA ILE A 621 0.79 -33.67 31.09
C ILE A 621 1.82 -33.34 32.17
N ILE A 622 3.01 -32.91 31.77
CA ILE A 622 4.07 -32.47 32.68
C ILE A 622 4.13 -30.94 32.61
N THR A 623 3.89 -30.27 33.73
CA THR A 623 4.10 -28.81 33.84
C THR A 623 5.24 -28.53 34.81
N ASN A 624 6.20 -27.69 34.41
CA ASN A 624 7.36 -27.40 35.24
C ASN A 624 7.16 -26.08 36.01
N GLY A 625 6.74 -26.20 37.27
CA GLY A 625 6.67 -25.12 38.25
C GLY A 625 7.00 -25.64 39.66
N LYS A 626 7.33 -24.75 40.61
CA LYS A 626 7.99 -25.02 41.93
C LYS A 626 7.40 -26.10 42.86
N LYS A 627 6.30 -26.77 42.50
CA LYS A 627 5.94 -28.10 43.01
C LYS A 627 5.48 -28.94 41.82
N MET A 628 6.17 -30.05 41.56
CA MET A 628 5.72 -31.01 40.56
C MET A 628 4.31 -31.49 40.93
N LYS A 629 3.35 -31.25 40.04
CA LYS A 629 1.99 -31.75 40.17
C LYS A 629 1.72 -32.66 38.99
N TYR A 630 1.40 -33.91 39.29
CA TYR A 630 0.96 -34.90 38.31
C TYR A 630 -0.56 -34.93 38.37
N GLU A 631 -1.23 -34.64 37.25
CA GLU A 631 -2.68 -34.79 37.16
C GLU A 631 -3.03 -35.85 36.13
N PHE A 632 -3.85 -36.80 36.56
CA PHE A 632 -4.36 -37.91 35.75
C PHE A 632 -5.86 -37.70 35.58
N GLY A 633 -6.31 -37.53 34.34
CA GLY A 633 -7.73 -37.55 34.00
C GLY A 633 -8.20 -38.98 33.74
N ARG A 634 -9.34 -39.38 34.32
CA ARG A 634 -9.94 -40.71 34.17
C ARG A 634 -11.33 -40.58 33.57
N PHE A 635 -11.59 -41.25 32.46
CA PHE A 635 -12.95 -41.43 31.96
C PHE A 635 -13.36 -42.90 32.06
N LYS A 636 -14.55 -43.13 32.62
CA LYS A 636 -15.23 -44.42 32.62
C LYS A 636 -16.47 -44.28 31.76
N CYS A 637 -16.54 -45.03 30.67
CA CYS A 637 -17.76 -45.09 29.88
C CYS A 637 -18.69 -46.13 30.51
N GLU A 638 -19.85 -45.70 31.01
CA GLU A 638 -20.94 -46.59 31.40
C GLU A 638 -22.00 -46.55 30.29
N LEU A 639 -22.25 -47.71 29.69
CA LEU A 639 -23.42 -47.95 28.85
C LEU A 639 -24.48 -48.61 29.73
N ASN A 640 -25.71 -48.08 29.73
CA ASN A 640 -26.88 -48.80 30.25
C ASN A 640 -27.11 -50.10 29.48
#